data_AF-A0A1I1JB71-F1
#
_entry.id   AF-A0A1I1JB71-F1
#
_cell.length_a   1.000
_cell.length_b   1.000
_cell.length_c   1.000
_cell.angle_alpha   90.00
_cell.angle_beta   90.00
_cell.angle_gamma   90.00
#
_symmetry.space_group_name_H-M   'P 1'
#
loop_
_entity.id
_entity.type
_entity.pdbx_description
1 polymer ?
#
loop_
_entity_poly.entity_id
_entity_poly.type
_entity_poly.pdbx_seq_one_letter_code
_entity_poly.pdbx_strand_id
1 'polypeptide(L)'
;MKNVFLIILVIFSSSIGFCQENFDPEYVKVTNERAQKIVDGIEIGNDEKSVLVRNMIAEQYRSLSRIHEKRDEKVEEVRAEFPKKEFPEKYEKKVEEIRSDADKEILKLHNTFLKRLSRELSTEQIEAVKDGMTYGVVPKTYLAFQEMLPNLKKEEKDFILTNLKEAREKAMDAGSSHKKHWWFGKYKGKINNYLSSRGYDLAKAGEEWQKRIEEEKKKLALREPPHPPRLPEEVIPAFPGAWGGGMFTSGGRGGKVIAVTNLNDSGPGSLREALEDDEPRTVVFRVAGTIKIDEDLNIDHPNLTVAGQTAPGDGICIAGTVNINTHNVILRHLRVRRGVSSGGQGDDNIGGNPDHHIIIDHCSTSWGMDENISIYRHMRSSLDGESRIKDPSENITIQWTISSEALDAKGHAFGGTWGGNPSTFHHNLFASNTARNPSIGMSGNFDFRYNVIFNWGHRSIDGGDETSMINLINNYFKPGPATNEDIKSTFARIEERHMYSPGSAWADGGWYPESPDRPGKWFIDGNVMHDNNILTENNWRGVRGQNLDMENVEHLKDMARVNTPFVGWPVAPHHSAENAYEVVLKKSGATLPKRDPVDARVIDMVRTGKPTTSTGIIKNISEVGGYPNLSFNPDEVPIDSDGDGMPDDWEIENGLDPKDPKDGAEDTDEDGYTNLEEFLNGTDPNEKIDYRNLGNNVDTIS
;
A
#
# COMPACT_ATOMS: atom_id res chain seq x y z
N MET A 1 44.28 61.65 17.25
CA MET A 1 45.43 60.87 16.75
C MET A 1 45.07 59.39 16.80
N LYS A 2 45.09 58.72 15.64
CA LYS A 2 45.25 57.28 15.38
C LYS A 2 44.39 56.27 16.19
N ASN A 3 43.37 55.76 15.50
CA ASN A 3 42.88 54.39 15.59
C ASN A 3 44.04 53.39 15.43
N VAL A 4 43.97 52.23 16.10
CA VAL A 4 43.83 50.89 15.51
C VAL A 4 43.68 49.90 16.67
N PHE A 5 42.51 49.26 16.75
CA PHE A 5 42.26 48.10 17.61
C PHE A 5 42.67 46.83 16.86
N LEU A 6 43.44 45.99 17.54
CA LEU A 6 44.02 44.75 17.06
C LEU A 6 42.98 43.62 17.18
N ILE A 7 42.56 43.03 16.06
CA ILE A 7 41.84 41.75 16.01
C ILE A 7 42.76 40.74 15.32
N ILE A 8 43.08 39.68 16.05
CA ILE A 8 43.91 38.56 15.60
C ILE A 8 43.01 37.60 14.81
N LEU A 9 43.24 37.51 13.50
CA LEU A 9 42.68 36.49 12.61
C LEU A 9 43.75 35.40 12.43
N VAL A 10 43.52 34.21 12.96
CA VAL A 10 44.35 33.03 12.70
C VAL A 10 43.80 32.33 11.46
N ILE A 11 44.53 32.46 10.35
CA ILE A 11 44.33 31.70 9.11
C ILE A 11 45.07 30.36 9.28
N PHE A 12 44.32 29.26 9.37
CA PHE A 12 44.87 27.93 9.09
C PHE A 12 44.47 27.53 7.68
N SER A 13 45.41 27.72 6.75
CA SER A 13 45.40 27.13 5.42
C SER A 13 45.99 25.72 5.50
N SER A 14 45.20 24.70 5.19
CA SER A 14 45.70 23.43 4.67
C SER A 14 44.69 22.86 3.69
N SER A 15 44.94 23.17 2.42
CA SER A 15 44.23 22.74 1.24
C SER A 15 44.47 21.25 0.98
N ILE A 16 43.43 20.42 1.16
CA ILE A 16 43.27 19.20 0.38
C ILE A 16 42.50 19.61 -0.86
N GLY A 17 43.20 19.75 -1.98
CA GLY A 17 42.59 20.03 -3.27
C GLY A 17 41.78 18.85 -3.74
N PHE A 18 40.47 18.87 -3.49
CA PHE A 18 39.50 18.24 -4.36
C PHE A 18 39.16 19.28 -5.44
N CYS A 19 39.54 19.00 -6.69
CA CYS A 19 39.08 19.75 -7.83
C CYS A 19 37.57 19.47 -7.96
N GLN A 20 36.73 20.35 -7.43
CA GLN A 20 35.29 20.36 -7.72
C GLN A 20 35.17 20.80 -9.19
N GLU A 21 35.06 19.83 -10.09
CA GLU A 21 34.77 20.09 -11.49
C GLU A 21 33.26 20.29 -11.65
N ASN A 22 32.87 21.40 -12.28
CA ASN A 22 31.49 21.82 -12.43
C ASN A 22 30.79 20.97 -13.49
N PHE A 23 30.03 19.97 -13.07
CA PHE A 23 28.97 19.41 -13.91
C PHE A 23 27.89 20.48 -14.17
N ASP A 24 27.22 20.37 -15.31
CA ASP A 24 26.03 21.16 -15.60
C ASP A 24 25.00 21.04 -14.46
N PRO A 25 24.50 22.15 -13.87
CA PRO A 25 23.55 22.10 -12.75
C PRO A 25 22.32 21.23 -13.00
N GLU A 26 21.82 21.22 -14.24
CA GLU A 26 20.68 20.38 -14.62
C GLU A 26 21.04 18.90 -14.57
N TYR A 27 22.21 18.51 -15.08
CA TYR A 27 22.71 17.14 -14.95
C TYR A 27 22.94 16.71 -13.50
N VAL A 28 23.38 17.63 -12.63
CA VAL A 28 23.49 17.40 -11.19
C VAL A 28 22.12 17.14 -10.57
N LYS A 29 21.11 17.94 -10.90
CA LYS A 29 19.72 17.78 -10.45
C LYS A 29 19.16 16.41 -10.87
N VAL A 30 19.23 16.07 -12.16
CA VAL A 30 18.73 14.79 -12.70
C VAL A 30 19.40 13.57 -12.06
N THR A 31 20.72 13.62 -11.83
CA THR A 31 21.44 12.50 -11.20
C THR A 31 21.13 12.35 -9.71
N ASN A 32 20.82 13.46 -9.02
CA ASN A 32 20.36 13.46 -7.63
C ASN A 32 18.95 12.88 -7.50
N GLU A 33 18.00 13.34 -8.32
CA GLU A 33 16.61 12.83 -8.33
C GLU A 33 16.56 11.34 -8.66
N ARG A 34 17.37 10.91 -9.64
CA ARG A 34 17.47 9.50 -9.99
C ARG A 34 18.04 8.66 -8.85
N ALA A 35 19.02 9.19 -8.11
CA ALA A 35 19.56 8.51 -6.94
C ALA A 35 18.55 8.47 -5.79
N GLN A 36 17.77 9.55 -5.62
CA GLN A 36 16.71 9.65 -4.62
C GLN A 36 15.66 8.56 -4.85
N LYS A 37 15.11 8.45 -6.06
CA LYS A 37 14.15 7.39 -6.44
C LYS A 37 14.63 5.97 -6.16
N ILE A 38 15.95 5.73 -6.19
CA ILE A 38 16.53 4.41 -5.84
C ILE A 38 16.55 4.23 -4.33
N VAL A 39 16.93 5.26 -3.58
CA VAL A 39 16.99 5.24 -2.12
C VAL A 39 15.59 5.16 -1.50
N ASP A 40 14.60 5.86 -2.05
CA ASP A 40 13.21 5.82 -1.59
C ASP A 40 12.62 4.40 -1.64
N GLY A 41 13.09 3.58 -2.60
CA GLY A 41 12.72 2.17 -2.73
C GLY A 41 13.44 1.21 -1.76
N ILE A 42 14.29 1.72 -0.85
CA ILE A 42 15.11 0.90 0.05
C ILE A 42 14.91 1.39 1.49
N GLU A 43 14.52 0.48 2.38
CA GLU A 43 14.41 0.78 3.81
C GLU A 43 15.81 0.91 4.45
N ILE A 44 16.37 2.12 4.48
CA ILE A 44 17.70 2.41 5.07
C ILE A 44 17.60 2.82 6.55
N GLY A 45 16.41 3.25 7.01
CA GLY A 45 16.07 3.46 8.42
C GLY A 45 16.79 4.61 9.13
N ASN A 46 17.61 5.39 8.43
CA ASN A 46 18.36 6.53 8.96
C ASN A 46 18.54 7.57 7.85
N ASP A 47 18.08 8.80 8.08
CA ASP A 47 17.98 9.82 7.03
C ASP A 47 19.34 10.38 6.60
N GLU A 48 20.26 10.59 7.54
CA GLU A 48 21.64 10.99 7.21
C GLU A 48 22.32 9.94 6.31
N LYS A 49 22.06 8.66 6.60
CA LYS A 49 22.57 7.53 5.84
C LYS A 49 21.89 7.40 4.48
N SER A 50 20.58 7.66 4.39
CA SER A 50 19.84 7.74 3.13
C SER A 50 20.42 8.83 2.24
N VAL A 51 20.68 10.03 2.78
CA VAL A 51 21.33 11.14 2.07
C VAL A 51 22.73 10.76 1.63
N LEU A 52 23.52 10.12 2.50
CA LEU A 52 24.87 9.65 2.19
C LEU A 52 24.87 8.64 1.03
N VAL A 53 23.98 7.65 1.07
CA VAL A 53 23.85 6.61 0.03
C VAL A 53 23.38 7.22 -1.29
N ARG A 54 22.39 8.11 -1.25
CA ARG A 54 21.94 8.90 -2.42
C ARG A 54 23.11 9.64 -3.06
N ASN A 55 23.92 10.33 -2.24
CA ASN A 55 25.11 11.03 -2.71
C ASN A 55 26.13 10.08 -3.36
N MET A 56 26.38 8.91 -2.77
CA MET A 56 27.27 7.89 -3.34
C MET A 56 26.78 7.41 -4.71
N ILE A 57 25.48 7.18 -4.87
CA ILE A 57 24.88 6.74 -6.14
C ILE A 57 24.96 7.84 -7.20
N ALA A 58 24.61 9.08 -6.83
CA ALA A 58 24.70 10.23 -7.73
C ALA A 58 26.14 10.49 -8.20
N GLU A 59 27.11 10.41 -7.28
CA GLU A 59 28.54 10.52 -7.58
C GLU A 59 29.02 9.40 -8.53
N GLN A 60 28.52 8.17 -8.35
CA GLN A 60 28.83 7.05 -9.22
C GLN A 60 28.35 7.28 -10.66
N TYR A 61 27.12 7.78 -10.85
CA TYR A 61 26.60 8.13 -12.18
C TYR A 61 27.49 9.16 -12.88
N ARG A 62 27.83 10.23 -12.18
CA ARG A 62 28.67 11.32 -12.72
C ARG A 62 30.08 10.84 -13.05
N SER A 63 30.67 10.02 -12.18
CA SER A 63 32.01 9.45 -12.38
C SER A 63 32.06 8.51 -13.58
N LEU A 64 31.03 7.68 -13.78
CA LEU A 64 30.91 6.83 -14.96
C LEU A 64 30.75 7.65 -16.24
N SER A 65 29.92 8.71 -16.24
CA SER A 65 29.73 9.60 -17.39
C SER A 65 31.06 10.17 -17.85
N ARG A 66 31.86 10.68 -16.92
CA ARG A 66 33.18 11.23 -17.21
C ARG A 66 34.12 10.24 -17.88
N ILE A 67 34.22 9.01 -17.36
CA ILE A 67 35.11 7.99 -17.95
C ILE A 67 34.63 7.64 -19.37
N HIS A 68 33.32 7.57 -19.59
CA HIS A 68 32.73 7.29 -20.89
C HIS A 68 32.92 8.43 -21.90
N GLU A 69 32.68 9.68 -21.50
CA GLU A 69 32.90 10.88 -22.33
C GLU A 69 34.36 10.95 -22.76
N LYS A 70 35.30 10.84 -21.82
CA LYS A 70 36.74 10.83 -22.10
C LYS A 70 37.16 9.70 -23.04
N ARG A 71 36.55 8.52 -22.91
CA ARG A 71 36.79 7.40 -23.83
C ARG A 71 36.27 7.75 -25.23
N ASP A 72 35.04 8.27 -25.32
CA ASP A 72 34.37 8.54 -26.59
C ASP A 72 35.07 9.68 -27.35
N GLU A 73 35.54 10.72 -26.64
CA GLU A 73 36.41 11.78 -27.18
C GLU A 73 37.69 11.19 -27.78
N LYS A 74 38.43 10.36 -27.04
CA LYS A 74 39.65 9.71 -27.53
C LYS A 74 39.40 8.81 -28.75
N VAL A 75 38.26 8.11 -28.77
CA VAL A 75 37.89 7.27 -29.92
C VAL A 75 37.63 8.13 -31.15
N GLU A 76 36.95 9.27 -31.01
CA GLU A 76 36.70 10.20 -32.11
C GLU A 76 37.98 10.92 -32.57
N GLU A 77 38.90 11.26 -31.67
CA GLU A 77 40.25 11.75 -32.02
C GLU A 77 41.00 10.73 -32.88
N VAL A 78 41.04 9.47 -32.46
CA VAL A 78 41.67 8.38 -33.23
C VAL A 78 40.95 8.19 -34.55
N ARG A 79 39.61 8.28 -34.59
CA ARG A 79 38.83 8.17 -35.83
C ARG A 79 39.16 9.27 -36.83
N ALA A 80 39.42 10.49 -36.36
CA ALA A 80 39.82 11.61 -37.21
C ALA A 80 41.22 11.42 -37.85
N GLU A 81 42.07 10.57 -37.29
CA GLU A 81 43.40 10.23 -37.85
C GLU A 81 43.34 9.31 -39.09
N PHE A 82 42.20 8.66 -39.36
CA PHE A 82 42.08 7.68 -40.45
C PHE A 82 41.06 8.10 -41.53
N PRO A 83 41.36 7.94 -42.83
CA PRO A 83 40.41 8.24 -43.90
C PRO A 83 39.19 7.31 -43.86
N LYS A 84 38.00 7.87 -44.08
CA LYS A 84 36.67 7.24 -43.90
C LYS A 84 36.38 5.93 -44.65
N LYS A 85 37.31 5.36 -45.43
CA LYS A 85 36.98 4.28 -46.39
C LYS A 85 37.62 2.91 -46.15
N GLU A 86 38.39 2.71 -45.10
CA GLU A 86 38.75 1.38 -44.59
C GLU A 86 39.35 1.62 -43.21
N PHE A 87 38.76 1.07 -42.14
CA PHE A 87 39.37 1.10 -40.81
C PHE A 87 40.46 0.00 -40.78
N PRO A 88 41.76 0.35 -40.85
CA PRO A 88 42.81 -0.66 -40.88
C PRO A 88 42.95 -1.33 -39.50
N GLU A 89 43.55 -2.52 -39.43
CA GLU A 89 43.79 -3.26 -38.17
C GLU A 89 44.43 -2.40 -37.07
N LYS A 90 45.24 -1.40 -37.46
CA LYS A 90 45.86 -0.42 -36.57
C LYS A 90 44.86 0.52 -35.87
N TYR A 91 43.75 0.88 -36.53
CA TYR A 91 42.67 1.67 -35.92
C TYR A 91 41.95 0.85 -34.85
N GLU A 92 41.54 -0.38 -35.19
CA GLU A 92 40.85 -1.28 -34.25
C GLU A 92 41.72 -1.55 -33.01
N LYS A 93 43.02 -1.77 -33.20
CA LYS A 93 43.95 -1.94 -32.08
C LYS A 93 44.01 -0.71 -31.16
N LYS A 94 44.11 0.52 -31.72
CA LYS A 94 44.11 1.76 -30.93
C LYS A 94 42.79 1.96 -30.17
N VAL A 95 41.66 1.72 -30.82
CA VAL A 95 40.33 1.83 -30.20
C VAL A 95 40.17 0.81 -29.08
N GLU A 96 40.67 -0.43 -29.28
CA GLU A 96 40.63 -1.46 -28.25
C GLU A 96 41.53 -1.14 -27.05
N GLU A 97 42.71 -0.55 -27.27
CA GLU A 97 43.57 -0.04 -26.19
C GLU A 97 42.85 1.05 -25.37
N ILE A 98 42.21 2.02 -26.04
CA ILE A 98 41.42 3.08 -25.38
C ILE A 98 40.26 2.49 -24.57
N ARG A 99 39.53 1.52 -25.13
CA ARG A 99 38.43 0.83 -24.44
C ARG A 99 38.95 0.03 -23.24
N SER A 100 40.05 -0.70 -23.39
CA SER A 100 40.67 -1.49 -22.33
C SER A 100 41.10 -0.61 -21.15
N ASP A 101 41.66 0.56 -21.42
CA ASP A 101 42.06 1.50 -20.37
C ASP A 101 40.85 2.10 -19.65
N ALA A 102 39.79 2.46 -20.40
CA ALA A 102 38.54 2.91 -19.79
C ALA A 102 37.90 1.80 -18.91
N ASP A 103 37.93 0.55 -19.37
CA ASP A 103 37.39 -0.60 -18.63
C ASP A 103 38.17 -0.86 -17.33
N LYS A 104 39.49 -0.64 -17.30
CA LYS A 104 40.29 -0.70 -16.06
C LYS A 104 39.91 0.41 -15.08
N GLU A 105 39.70 1.63 -15.56
CA GLU A 105 39.25 2.77 -14.74
C GLU A 105 37.85 2.49 -14.16
N ILE A 106 36.92 2.00 -14.99
CA ILE A 106 35.57 1.60 -14.59
C ILE A 106 35.62 0.49 -13.55
N LEU A 107 36.42 -0.56 -13.74
CA LEU A 107 36.54 -1.65 -12.77
C LEU A 107 37.06 -1.16 -11.41
N LYS A 108 38.00 -0.21 -11.40
CA LYS A 108 38.49 0.40 -10.17
C LYS A 108 37.39 1.23 -9.49
N LEU A 109 36.64 2.00 -10.26
CA LEU A 109 35.51 2.79 -9.77
C LEU A 109 34.42 1.89 -9.19
N HIS A 110 34.03 0.84 -9.91
CA HIS A 110 33.05 -0.16 -9.50
C HIS A 110 33.39 -0.79 -8.13
N ASN A 111 34.61 -1.31 -7.98
CA ASN A 111 35.06 -1.90 -6.72
C ASN A 111 35.06 -0.89 -5.57
N THR A 112 35.42 0.36 -5.85
CA THR A 112 35.40 1.44 -4.86
C THR A 112 33.98 1.77 -4.43
N PHE A 113 33.05 1.86 -5.39
CA PHE A 113 31.64 2.12 -5.15
C PHE A 113 31.01 1.03 -4.27
N LEU A 114 31.15 -0.24 -4.63
CA LEU A 114 30.61 -1.35 -3.82
C LEU A 114 31.23 -1.40 -2.43
N LYS A 115 32.53 -1.11 -2.30
CA LYS A 115 33.19 -1.05 -0.99
C LYS A 115 32.64 0.10 -0.13
N ARG A 116 32.34 1.26 -0.72
CA ARG A 116 31.71 2.39 -0.02
C ARG A 116 30.31 2.01 0.45
N LEU A 117 29.48 1.46 -0.45
CA LEU A 117 28.14 1.00 -0.10
C LEU A 117 28.16 -0.05 1.02
N SER A 118 29.08 -1.02 0.98
CA SER A 118 29.17 -2.09 2.00
C SER A 118 29.51 -1.65 3.42
N ARG A 119 29.97 -0.40 3.60
CA ARG A 119 30.17 0.19 4.93
C ARG A 119 28.85 0.66 5.55
N GLU A 120 27.90 1.02 4.69
CA GLU A 120 26.63 1.59 5.09
C GLU A 120 25.52 0.52 4.99
N LEU A 121 25.46 -0.25 3.91
CA LEU A 121 24.31 -1.08 3.57
C LEU A 121 24.52 -2.58 3.84
N SER A 122 23.44 -3.30 4.12
CA SER A 122 23.40 -4.76 4.13
C SER A 122 23.57 -5.34 2.72
N THR A 123 23.84 -6.64 2.62
CA THR A 123 23.96 -7.31 1.32
C THR A 123 22.68 -7.16 0.48
N GLU A 124 21.52 -7.29 1.11
CA GLU A 124 20.19 -7.16 0.48
C GLU A 124 19.95 -5.73 -0.02
N GLN A 125 20.27 -4.72 0.80
CA GLN A 125 20.16 -3.32 0.42
C GLN A 125 21.10 -2.96 -0.74
N ILE A 126 22.32 -3.51 -0.78
CA ILE A 126 23.24 -3.32 -1.91
C ILE A 126 22.66 -3.93 -3.19
N GLU A 127 22.04 -5.11 -3.11
CA GLU A 127 21.38 -5.73 -4.26
C GLU A 127 20.23 -4.87 -4.78
N ALA A 128 19.45 -4.25 -3.89
CA ALA A 128 18.39 -3.31 -4.26
C ALA A 128 18.94 -2.04 -4.95
N VAL A 129 20.07 -1.48 -4.48
CA VAL A 129 20.75 -0.37 -5.18
C VAL A 129 21.15 -0.78 -6.60
N LYS A 130 21.77 -1.96 -6.76
CA LYS A 130 22.18 -2.46 -8.08
C LYS A 130 20.97 -2.64 -9.01
N ASP A 131 19.85 -3.16 -8.49
CA ASP A 131 18.62 -3.30 -9.25
C ASP A 131 18.04 -1.94 -9.64
N GLY A 132 17.99 -0.97 -8.72
CA GLY A 132 17.57 0.41 -9.00
C GLY A 132 18.39 1.07 -10.09
N MET A 133 19.72 0.92 -10.06
CA MET A 133 20.62 1.47 -11.09
C MET A 133 20.47 0.79 -12.47
N THR A 134 19.77 -0.33 -12.52
CA THR A 134 19.58 -1.17 -13.72
C THR A 134 18.10 -1.45 -14.02
N TYR A 135 17.19 -0.58 -13.55
CA TYR A 135 15.75 -0.60 -13.87
C TYR A 135 14.98 -1.84 -13.37
N GLY A 136 15.53 -2.56 -12.39
CA GLY A 136 14.95 -3.78 -11.84
C GLY A 136 14.89 -4.92 -12.86
N VAL A 137 15.80 -4.96 -13.85
CA VAL A 137 15.73 -5.94 -14.95
C VAL A 137 15.95 -7.37 -14.46
N VAL A 138 16.78 -7.60 -13.43
CA VAL A 138 17.05 -8.94 -12.87
C VAL A 138 15.77 -9.57 -12.30
N PRO A 139 15.10 -8.99 -11.27
CA PRO A 139 13.91 -9.61 -10.70
C PRO A 139 12.79 -9.79 -11.74
N LYS A 140 12.54 -8.78 -12.59
CA LYS A 140 11.52 -8.86 -13.65
C LYS A 140 11.79 -9.98 -14.66
N THR A 141 13.03 -10.08 -15.13
CA THR A 141 13.39 -11.09 -16.14
C THR A 141 13.39 -12.49 -15.52
N TYR A 142 13.85 -12.63 -14.28
CA TYR A 142 13.89 -13.91 -13.59
C TYR A 142 12.47 -14.47 -13.40
N LEU A 143 11.53 -13.63 -12.93
CA LEU A 143 10.12 -13.98 -12.82
C LEU A 143 9.53 -14.41 -14.17
N ALA A 144 9.76 -13.63 -15.23
CA ALA A 144 9.27 -13.97 -16.57
C ALA A 144 9.76 -15.35 -17.06
N PHE A 145 11.00 -15.74 -16.76
CA PHE A 145 11.47 -17.08 -17.08
C PHE A 145 10.76 -18.17 -16.27
N GLN A 146 10.49 -17.92 -14.98
CA GLN A 146 9.76 -18.87 -14.13
C GLN A 146 8.31 -19.04 -14.59
N GLU A 147 7.64 -17.97 -15.01
CA GLU A 147 6.27 -18.01 -15.51
C GLU A 147 6.17 -18.66 -16.90
N MET A 148 7.13 -18.35 -17.78
CA MET A 148 7.19 -18.95 -19.11
C MET A 148 7.49 -20.46 -19.03
N LEU A 149 8.37 -20.86 -18.10
CA LEU A 149 8.83 -22.23 -17.91
C LEU A 149 8.57 -22.69 -16.45
N PRO A 150 7.33 -23.05 -16.09
CA PRO A 150 6.96 -23.36 -14.69
C PRO A 150 7.72 -24.57 -14.13
N ASN A 151 8.15 -25.49 -14.99
CA ASN A 151 8.83 -26.73 -14.61
C ASN A 151 10.37 -26.62 -14.61
N LEU A 152 10.93 -25.41 -14.46
CA LEU A 152 12.38 -25.22 -14.31
C LEU A 152 12.90 -25.91 -13.05
N LYS A 153 13.96 -26.71 -13.20
CA LYS A 153 14.69 -27.33 -12.10
C LYS A 153 15.48 -26.26 -11.33
N LYS A 154 15.82 -26.57 -10.08
CA LYS A 154 16.61 -25.67 -9.22
C LYS A 154 17.92 -25.22 -9.89
N GLU A 155 18.66 -26.15 -10.49
CA GLU A 155 19.92 -25.85 -11.17
C GLU A 155 19.75 -24.86 -12.35
N GLU A 156 18.61 -24.92 -13.05
CA GLU A 156 18.33 -24.03 -14.17
C GLU A 156 17.92 -22.65 -13.67
N LYS A 157 17.12 -22.59 -12.60
CA LYS A 157 16.80 -21.34 -11.88
C LYS A 157 18.06 -20.65 -11.38
N ASP A 158 18.96 -21.39 -10.74
CA ASP A 158 20.25 -20.88 -10.24
C ASP A 158 21.13 -20.37 -11.40
N PHE A 159 21.17 -21.07 -12.54
CA PHE A 159 21.89 -20.62 -13.73
C PHE A 159 21.32 -19.32 -14.31
N ILE A 160 19.99 -19.22 -14.43
CA ILE A 160 19.31 -18.00 -14.91
C ILE A 160 19.67 -16.83 -14.00
N LEU A 161 19.45 -16.97 -12.69
CA LEU A 161 19.68 -15.91 -11.72
C LEU A 161 21.15 -15.47 -11.70
N THR A 162 22.09 -16.43 -11.74
CA THR A 162 23.53 -16.14 -11.78
C THR A 162 23.91 -15.31 -13.01
N ASN A 163 23.44 -15.69 -14.20
CA ASN A 163 23.75 -14.96 -15.44
C ASN A 163 23.08 -13.58 -15.47
N LEU A 164 21.87 -13.43 -14.91
CA LEU A 164 21.21 -12.13 -14.80
C LEU A 164 21.96 -11.20 -13.84
N LYS A 165 22.44 -11.72 -12.70
CA LYS A 165 23.29 -10.94 -11.78
C LYS A 165 24.61 -10.55 -12.43
N GLU A 166 25.26 -11.45 -13.17
CA GLU A 166 26.48 -11.13 -13.92
C GLU A 166 26.24 -10.05 -14.98
N ALA A 167 25.10 -10.11 -15.68
CA ALA A 167 24.68 -9.07 -16.62
C ALA A 167 24.47 -7.72 -15.92
N ARG A 168 23.88 -7.73 -14.73
CA ARG A 168 23.62 -6.53 -13.93
C ARG A 168 24.91 -5.84 -13.51
N GLU A 169 25.93 -6.59 -13.08
CA GLU A 169 27.24 -6.00 -12.74
C GLU A 169 27.83 -5.25 -13.94
N LYS A 170 27.71 -5.81 -15.16
CA LYS A 170 28.15 -5.13 -16.39
C LYS A 170 27.26 -3.95 -16.81
N ALA A 171 25.95 -4.07 -16.59
CA ALA A 171 24.99 -3.04 -16.95
C ALA A 171 25.08 -1.83 -16.02
N MET A 172 25.34 -2.02 -14.72
CA MET A 172 25.47 -0.91 -13.77
C MET A 172 26.53 0.10 -14.20
N ASP A 173 27.61 -0.39 -14.80
CA ASP A 173 28.75 0.38 -15.28
C ASP A 173 28.62 0.87 -16.73
N ALA A 174 27.49 0.66 -17.39
CA ALA A 174 27.32 1.05 -18.79
C ALA A 174 26.80 2.49 -18.92
N GLY A 175 27.44 3.26 -19.82
CA GLY A 175 27.19 4.70 -20.00
C GLY A 175 25.88 5.14 -20.62
N SER A 176 25.01 4.21 -21.03
CA SER A 176 23.69 4.56 -21.57
C SER A 176 22.66 3.48 -21.31
N SER A 177 21.38 3.88 -21.21
CA SER A 177 20.26 2.93 -21.06
C SER A 177 20.29 1.83 -22.14
N HIS A 178 20.55 2.21 -23.39
CA HIS A 178 20.70 1.27 -24.51
C HIS A 178 21.78 0.22 -24.23
N LYS A 179 22.96 0.64 -23.74
CA LYS A 179 24.07 -0.27 -23.45
C LYS A 179 23.80 -1.13 -22.20
N LYS A 180 23.05 -0.61 -21.21
CA LYS A 180 22.55 -1.41 -20.08
C LYS A 180 21.67 -2.56 -20.56
N HIS A 181 20.67 -2.26 -21.39
CA HIS A 181 19.78 -3.26 -21.97
C HIS A 181 20.51 -4.24 -22.89
N TRP A 182 21.53 -3.77 -23.63
CA TRP A 182 22.37 -4.64 -24.46
C TRP A 182 23.08 -5.73 -23.65
N TRP A 183 23.64 -5.41 -22.48
CA TRP A 183 24.26 -6.41 -21.60
C TRP A 183 23.25 -7.47 -21.17
N PHE A 184 22.08 -7.06 -20.70
CA PHE A 184 21.01 -8.01 -20.37
C PHE A 184 20.59 -8.84 -21.59
N GLY A 185 20.50 -8.25 -22.78
CA GLY A 185 20.21 -8.99 -24.03
C GLY A 185 21.23 -10.08 -24.32
N LYS A 186 22.53 -9.80 -24.16
CA LYS A 186 23.60 -10.79 -24.35
C LYS A 186 23.47 -11.99 -23.40
N TYR A 187 23.22 -11.73 -22.11
CA TYR A 187 23.06 -12.80 -21.13
C TYR A 187 21.72 -13.53 -21.24
N LYS A 188 20.64 -12.86 -21.64
CA LYS A 188 19.37 -13.51 -22.02
C LYS A 188 19.59 -14.47 -23.19
N GLY A 189 20.40 -14.10 -24.19
CA GLY A 189 20.82 -15.01 -25.25
C GLY A 189 21.58 -16.25 -24.74
N LYS A 190 22.52 -16.06 -23.79
CA LYS A 190 23.25 -17.16 -23.14
C LYS A 190 22.31 -18.10 -22.35
N ILE A 191 21.36 -17.52 -21.62
CA ILE A 191 20.32 -18.26 -20.89
C ILE A 191 19.43 -19.05 -21.86
N ASN A 192 18.98 -18.42 -22.94
CA ASN A 192 18.14 -19.07 -23.95
C ASN A 192 18.88 -20.26 -24.59
N ASN A 193 20.14 -20.09 -24.99
CA ASN A 193 20.95 -21.18 -25.54
C ASN A 193 21.13 -22.34 -24.55
N TYR A 194 21.36 -22.01 -23.27
CA TYR A 194 21.47 -23.01 -22.20
C TYR A 194 20.17 -23.80 -22.03
N LEU A 195 19.02 -23.13 -21.93
CA LEU A 195 17.72 -23.78 -21.77
C LEU A 195 17.37 -24.62 -23.02
N SER A 196 17.60 -24.11 -24.23
CA SER A 196 17.40 -24.90 -25.45
C SER A 196 18.30 -26.15 -25.49
N SER A 197 19.55 -26.06 -25.03
CA SER A 197 20.45 -27.23 -24.94
C SER A 197 19.98 -28.29 -23.92
N ARG A 198 19.12 -27.90 -22.98
CA ARG A 198 18.47 -28.78 -22.00
C ARG A 198 17.12 -29.34 -22.50
N GLY A 199 16.73 -29.03 -23.73
CA GLY A 199 15.53 -29.55 -24.38
C GLY A 199 14.29 -28.65 -24.27
N TYR A 200 14.42 -27.42 -23.77
CA TYR A 200 13.31 -26.46 -23.76
C TYR A 200 13.08 -25.84 -25.14
N ASP A 201 11.86 -25.94 -25.66
CA ASP A 201 11.41 -25.17 -26.82
C ASP A 201 10.89 -23.81 -26.35
N LEU A 202 11.75 -22.79 -26.42
CA LEU A 202 11.44 -21.45 -25.91
C LEU A 202 10.42 -20.70 -26.77
N ALA A 203 10.35 -20.99 -28.07
CA ALA A 203 9.37 -20.36 -28.95
C ALA A 203 7.97 -20.88 -28.59
N LYS A 204 7.84 -22.21 -28.50
CA LYS A 204 6.59 -22.84 -28.07
C LYS A 204 6.21 -22.46 -26.64
N ALA A 205 7.15 -22.44 -25.71
CA ALA A 205 6.91 -22.02 -24.33
C ALA A 205 6.43 -20.57 -24.24
N GLY A 206 6.99 -19.68 -25.08
CA GLY A 206 6.55 -18.29 -25.20
C GLY A 206 5.10 -18.19 -25.69
N GLU A 207 4.73 -18.90 -26.74
CA GLU A 207 3.35 -18.95 -27.24
C GLU A 207 2.37 -19.53 -26.20
N GLU A 208 2.74 -20.63 -25.55
CA GLU A 208 1.93 -21.23 -24.48
C GLU A 208 1.79 -20.28 -23.29
N TRP A 209 2.83 -19.55 -22.93
CA TRP A 209 2.77 -18.55 -21.86
C TRP A 209 1.86 -17.38 -22.21
N GLN A 210 1.93 -16.85 -23.44
CA GLN A 210 0.99 -15.80 -23.90
C GLN A 210 -0.46 -16.28 -23.88
N LYS A 211 -0.72 -17.54 -24.28
CA LYS A 211 -2.06 -18.14 -24.13
C LYS A 211 -2.51 -18.22 -22.68
N ARG A 212 -1.61 -18.65 -21.77
CA ARG A 212 -1.91 -18.67 -20.31
C ARG A 212 -2.26 -17.26 -19.79
N ILE A 213 -1.50 -16.24 -20.19
CA ILE A 213 -1.77 -14.83 -19.82
C ILE A 213 -3.15 -14.40 -20.35
N GLU A 214 -3.48 -14.72 -21.61
CA GLU A 214 -4.78 -14.34 -22.19
C GLU A 214 -5.95 -15.08 -21.53
N GLU A 215 -5.79 -16.37 -21.23
CA GLU A 215 -6.77 -17.16 -20.48
C GLU A 215 -6.95 -16.65 -19.06
N GLU A 216 -5.87 -16.29 -18.37
CA GLU A 216 -5.92 -15.70 -17.04
C GLU A 216 -6.63 -14.34 -17.07
N LYS A 217 -6.32 -13.47 -18.05
CA LYS A 217 -7.05 -12.22 -18.27
C LYS A 217 -8.54 -12.44 -18.49
N LYS A 218 -8.92 -13.44 -19.29
CA LYS A 218 -10.34 -13.80 -19.51
C LYS A 218 -11.00 -14.30 -18.23
N LYS A 219 -10.32 -15.14 -17.45
CA LYS A 219 -10.82 -15.62 -16.14
C LYS A 219 -11.00 -14.47 -15.15
N LEU A 220 -10.03 -13.56 -15.09
CA LEU A 220 -10.12 -12.37 -14.26
C LEU A 220 -11.31 -11.49 -14.67
N ALA A 221 -11.46 -11.22 -15.97
CA ALA A 221 -12.57 -10.44 -16.49
C ALA A 221 -13.95 -11.08 -16.21
N LEU A 222 -14.07 -12.42 -16.23
CA LEU A 222 -15.30 -13.12 -15.89
C LEU A 222 -15.67 -13.04 -14.40
N ARG A 223 -14.67 -12.81 -13.53
CA ARG A 223 -14.86 -12.65 -12.09
C ARG A 223 -15.23 -11.23 -11.70
N GLU A 224 -14.95 -10.25 -12.55
CA GLU A 224 -15.27 -8.86 -12.23
C GLU A 224 -16.78 -8.69 -12.06
N PRO A 225 -17.21 -8.20 -10.88
CA PRO A 225 -18.56 -7.74 -10.67
C PRO A 225 -19.03 -6.78 -11.76
N PRO A 226 -20.21 -6.99 -12.35
CA PRO A 226 -20.79 -5.98 -13.22
C PRO A 226 -20.98 -4.69 -12.43
N HIS A 227 -20.66 -3.56 -13.05
CA HIS A 227 -20.85 -2.25 -12.42
C HIS A 227 -22.34 -1.91 -12.29
N PRO A 228 -22.71 -1.04 -11.33
CA PRO A 228 -24.05 -0.50 -11.29
C PRO A 228 -24.40 0.16 -12.64
N PRO A 229 -25.67 0.08 -13.07
CA PRO A 229 -26.08 0.47 -14.43
C PRO A 229 -25.85 1.96 -14.73
N ARG A 230 -25.72 2.79 -13.70
CA ARG A 230 -25.32 4.20 -13.79
C ARG A 230 -24.42 4.52 -12.61
N LEU A 231 -23.25 5.08 -12.90
CA LEU A 231 -22.50 5.83 -11.91
C LEU A 231 -23.13 7.24 -11.82
N PRO A 232 -23.22 7.85 -10.63
CA PRO A 232 -23.69 9.22 -10.50
C PRO A 232 -22.98 10.16 -11.47
N GLU A 233 -23.78 10.98 -12.16
CA GLU A 233 -23.28 11.99 -13.10
C GLU A 233 -22.72 13.17 -12.30
N GLU A 234 -21.76 13.90 -12.89
CA GLU A 234 -21.12 15.11 -12.31
C GLU A 234 -20.17 14.92 -11.11
N VAL A 235 -20.12 13.74 -10.48
CA VAL A 235 -19.18 13.46 -9.37
C VAL A 235 -17.85 12.87 -9.83
N ILE A 236 -16.80 13.16 -9.07
CA ILE A 236 -15.45 12.57 -9.21
C ILE A 236 -15.13 11.70 -7.99
N PRO A 237 -14.18 10.76 -8.09
CA PRO A 237 -13.69 10.01 -6.93
C PRO A 237 -13.28 10.92 -5.76
N ALA A 238 -13.31 10.39 -4.54
CA ALA A 238 -12.95 11.08 -3.31
C ALA A 238 -11.54 11.68 -3.37
N PHE A 239 -10.63 10.92 -3.99
CA PHE A 239 -9.25 11.26 -4.29
C PHE A 239 -8.74 10.29 -5.37
N PRO A 240 -7.64 10.59 -6.08
CA PRO A 240 -7.01 9.66 -7.01
C PRO A 240 -6.66 8.33 -6.34
N GLY A 241 -7.25 7.23 -6.80
CA GLY A 241 -7.12 5.90 -6.23
C GLY A 241 -8.21 5.49 -5.24
N ALA A 242 -9.23 6.32 -5.00
CA ALA A 242 -10.42 5.94 -4.24
C ALA A 242 -11.35 5.05 -5.08
N TRP A 243 -11.63 3.84 -4.61
CA TRP A 243 -12.43 2.84 -5.32
C TRP A 243 -13.53 2.24 -4.44
N GLY A 244 -14.44 1.48 -5.04
CA GLY A 244 -15.49 0.78 -4.30
C GLY A 244 -16.71 1.63 -3.92
N GLY A 245 -17.57 1.09 -3.03
CA GLY A 245 -18.87 1.68 -2.69
C GLY A 245 -18.82 3.08 -2.07
N GLY A 246 -17.74 3.43 -1.37
CA GLY A 246 -17.52 4.75 -0.78
C GLY A 246 -16.81 5.73 -1.70
N MET A 247 -16.47 5.37 -2.96
CA MET A 247 -15.55 6.14 -3.80
C MET A 247 -15.94 7.59 -4.08
N PHE A 248 -17.19 8.00 -3.86
CA PHE A 248 -17.66 9.38 -4.04
C PHE A 248 -17.87 10.15 -2.73
N THR A 249 -17.25 9.69 -1.65
CA THR A 249 -17.22 10.40 -0.37
C THR A 249 -16.36 11.65 -0.54
N SER A 250 -16.91 12.86 -0.43
CA SER A 250 -16.15 14.12 -0.63
C SER A 250 -15.36 14.53 0.61
N GLY A 251 -15.70 13.99 1.78
CA GLY A 251 -15.06 14.35 3.04
C GLY A 251 -15.15 15.86 3.29
N GLY A 252 -14.00 16.47 3.60
CA GLY A 252 -13.85 17.89 3.90
C GLY A 252 -13.60 18.81 2.70
N ARG A 253 -13.77 18.36 1.44
CA ARG A 253 -13.47 19.15 0.22
C ARG A 253 -14.06 20.56 0.27
N GLY A 254 -13.21 21.56 0.00
CA GLY A 254 -13.58 22.99 -0.01
C GLY A 254 -13.99 23.55 1.35
N GLY A 255 -13.91 22.74 2.41
CA GLY A 255 -14.11 23.16 3.79
C GLY A 255 -12.88 23.85 4.36
N LYS A 256 -12.91 24.14 5.65
CA LYS A 256 -11.75 24.74 6.34
C LYS A 256 -10.66 23.71 6.57
N VAL A 257 -9.46 24.22 6.82
CA VAL A 257 -8.33 23.41 7.25
C VAL A 257 -8.08 23.60 8.74
N ILE A 258 -7.88 22.49 9.45
CA ILE A 258 -7.54 22.51 10.87
C ILE A 258 -6.24 21.74 11.08
N ALA A 259 -5.19 22.45 11.50
CA ALA A 259 -3.91 21.86 11.82
C ALA A 259 -3.87 21.35 13.27
N VAL A 260 -3.61 20.05 13.44
CA VAL A 260 -3.25 19.46 14.73
C VAL A 260 -1.79 19.80 15.03
N THR A 261 -1.56 20.52 16.12
CA THR A 261 -0.25 21.12 16.48
C THR A 261 0.31 20.58 17.80
N ASN A 262 -0.41 19.70 18.49
CA ASN A 262 0.08 19.05 19.70
C ASN A 262 -0.53 17.64 19.87
N LEU A 263 0.05 16.87 20.80
CA LEU A 263 -0.34 15.50 21.10
C LEU A 263 -1.27 15.39 22.33
N ASN A 264 -1.82 16.52 22.80
CA ASN A 264 -2.76 16.51 23.91
C ASN A 264 -4.08 15.88 23.46
N ASP A 265 -4.79 15.25 24.38
CA ASP A 265 -6.11 14.67 24.10
C ASP A 265 -7.15 15.74 23.72
N SER A 266 -7.11 16.91 24.39
CA SER A 266 -8.12 17.96 24.21
C SER A 266 -7.52 19.37 24.31
N GLY A 267 -8.35 20.35 23.93
CA GLY A 267 -8.02 21.78 23.94
C GLY A 267 -7.40 22.28 22.63
N PRO A 268 -7.01 23.57 22.58
CA PRO A 268 -6.53 24.22 21.37
C PRO A 268 -5.42 23.45 20.65
N GLY A 269 -5.63 23.18 19.36
CA GLY A 269 -4.68 22.50 18.48
C GLY A 269 -4.59 20.98 18.65
N SER A 270 -5.49 20.38 19.43
CA SER A 270 -5.60 18.92 19.58
C SER A 270 -6.41 18.29 18.44
N LEU A 271 -6.24 16.99 18.23
CA LEU A 271 -7.08 16.24 17.29
C LEU A 271 -8.55 16.27 17.70
N ARG A 272 -8.87 16.14 18.99
CA ARG A 272 -10.26 16.15 19.47
C ARG A 272 -10.99 17.43 19.12
N GLU A 273 -10.36 18.60 19.34
CA GLU A 273 -10.94 19.89 18.97
C GLU A 273 -11.26 19.94 17.46
N ALA A 274 -10.36 19.42 16.62
CA ALA A 274 -10.58 19.37 15.17
C ALA A 274 -11.74 18.44 14.76
N LEU A 275 -11.94 17.33 15.50
CA LEU A 275 -13.02 16.37 15.27
C LEU A 275 -14.38 16.86 15.82
N GLU A 276 -14.39 17.67 16.87
CA GLU A 276 -15.61 18.24 17.45
C GLU A 276 -16.14 19.45 16.67
N ASP A 277 -15.38 19.95 15.70
CA ASP A 277 -15.82 21.02 14.81
C ASP A 277 -16.95 20.56 13.87
N ASP A 278 -17.96 21.40 13.70
CA ASP A 278 -19.20 21.09 12.98
C ASP A 278 -19.27 21.59 11.53
N GLU A 279 -18.34 22.46 11.12
CA GLU A 279 -18.21 22.92 9.74
C GLU A 279 -17.45 21.90 8.89
N PRO A 280 -17.66 21.80 7.56
CA PRO A 280 -16.85 20.93 6.70
C PRO A 280 -15.35 21.21 6.87
N ARG A 281 -14.54 20.17 7.10
CA ARG A 281 -13.11 20.36 7.38
C ARG A 281 -12.19 19.23 6.93
N THR A 282 -10.97 19.64 6.58
CA THR A 282 -9.81 18.77 6.39
C THR A 282 -8.84 18.96 7.54
N VAL A 283 -8.55 17.88 8.26
CA VAL A 283 -7.62 17.85 9.38
C VAL A 283 -6.25 17.42 8.88
N VAL A 284 -5.26 18.29 9.09
CA VAL A 284 -3.84 18.06 8.77
C VAL A 284 -3.01 18.04 10.04
N PHE A 285 -1.79 17.50 9.98
CA PHE A 285 -0.91 17.36 11.14
C PHE A 285 0.38 18.16 10.97
N ARG A 286 0.79 18.86 12.03
CA ARG A 286 2.09 19.56 12.15
C ARG A 286 2.95 18.97 13.28
N VAL A 287 2.56 17.80 13.78
CA VAL A 287 3.24 17.03 14.81
C VAL A 287 3.22 15.54 14.44
N ALA A 288 4.20 14.80 14.95
CA ALA A 288 4.23 13.34 14.92
C ALA A 288 4.30 12.80 16.33
N GLY A 289 3.77 11.59 16.54
CA GLY A 289 3.76 10.99 17.86
C GLY A 289 2.56 10.09 18.11
N THR A 290 2.47 9.63 19.36
CA THR A 290 1.29 8.92 19.86
C THR A 290 0.41 9.86 20.66
N ILE A 291 -0.79 10.14 20.17
CA ILE A 291 -1.85 10.86 20.89
C ILE A 291 -2.49 9.87 21.85
N LYS A 292 -2.33 10.10 23.15
CA LYS A 292 -2.98 9.31 24.19
C LYS A 292 -4.28 10.00 24.55
N ILE A 293 -5.39 9.29 24.36
CA ILE A 293 -6.72 9.83 24.63
C ILE A 293 -7.23 9.26 25.95
N ASP A 294 -7.93 10.09 26.73
CA ASP A 294 -8.51 9.66 28.00
C ASP A 294 -9.89 9.01 27.79
N GLU A 295 -10.60 9.44 26.74
CA GLU A 295 -11.90 8.91 26.30
C GLU A 295 -11.92 8.73 24.78
N ASP A 296 -12.89 7.96 24.26
CA ASP A 296 -13.05 7.74 22.81
C ASP A 296 -13.12 9.06 22.02
N LEU A 297 -12.53 9.08 20.83
CA LEU A 297 -12.70 10.17 19.88
C LEU A 297 -13.95 9.90 19.04
N ASN A 298 -14.98 10.73 19.20
CA ASN A 298 -16.24 10.60 18.47
C ASN A 298 -16.28 11.61 17.31
N ILE A 299 -16.50 11.11 16.10
CA ILE A 299 -16.77 11.90 14.90
C ILE A 299 -18.28 11.96 14.74
N ASP A 300 -18.88 12.99 15.35
CA ASP A 300 -20.33 13.20 15.33
C ASP A 300 -20.77 14.18 14.21
N HIS A 301 -19.83 14.97 13.69
CA HIS A 301 -20.08 15.97 12.65
C HIS A 301 -19.59 15.53 11.26
N PRO A 302 -20.44 15.60 10.21
CA PRO A 302 -20.12 15.08 8.88
C PRO A 302 -19.11 15.95 8.11
N ASN A 303 -18.78 15.55 6.88
CA ASN A 303 -17.92 16.30 5.95
C ASN A 303 -16.50 16.48 6.51
N LEU A 304 -15.84 15.35 6.77
CA LEU A 304 -14.52 15.28 7.38
C LEU A 304 -13.53 14.54 6.49
N THR A 305 -12.35 15.10 6.30
CA THR A 305 -11.16 14.35 5.89
C THR A 305 -10.12 14.44 6.99
N VAL A 306 -9.57 13.32 7.46
CA VAL A 306 -8.40 13.28 8.34
C VAL A 306 -7.21 12.74 7.55
N ALA A 307 -6.26 13.62 7.22
CA ALA A 307 -5.15 13.34 6.32
C ALA A 307 -3.86 13.03 7.09
N GLY A 308 -3.74 11.80 7.61
CA GLY A 308 -2.59 11.35 8.40
C GLY A 308 -1.25 11.43 7.66
N GLN A 309 -1.26 11.40 6.32
CA GLN A 309 -0.05 11.51 5.50
C GLN A 309 0.64 12.88 5.60
N THR A 310 -0.05 13.90 6.11
CA THR A 310 0.53 15.24 6.33
C THR A 310 1.40 15.34 7.57
N ALA A 311 1.35 14.34 8.47
CA ALA A 311 2.17 14.34 9.66
C ALA A 311 3.67 14.30 9.29
N PRO A 312 4.53 15.05 10.00
CA PRO A 312 5.98 14.97 9.80
C PRO A 312 6.57 13.66 10.35
N GLY A 313 7.87 13.44 10.10
CA GLY A 313 8.66 12.39 10.74
C GLY A 313 8.07 10.99 10.63
N ASP A 314 7.85 10.33 11.78
CA ASP A 314 7.32 8.96 11.84
C ASP A 314 5.77 8.88 11.76
N GLY A 315 5.08 10.02 11.69
CA GLY A 315 3.61 10.09 11.58
C GLY A 315 2.85 9.99 12.91
N ILE A 316 1.54 9.78 12.82
CA ILE A 316 0.60 9.83 13.97
C ILE A 316 0.06 8.45 14.32
N CYS A 317 -0.04 8.18 15.64
CA CYS A 317 -0.77 7.06 16.21
C CYS A 317 -1.76 7.56 17.25
N ILE A 318 -2.99 7.07 17.21
CA ILE A 318 -4.01 7.28 18.22
C ILE A 318 -4.00 6.06 19.13
N ALA A 319 -3.65 6.28 20.40
CA ALA A 319 -3.67 5.25 21.44
C ALA A 319 -5.05 5.15 22.09
N GLY A 320 -6.04 4.63 21.34
CA GLY A 320 -7.41 4.52 21.80
C GLY A 320 -8.40 4.09 20.71
N THR A 321 -9.63 4.56 20.83
CA THR A 321 -10.77 4.29 19.95
C THR A 321 -11.16 5.55 19.17
N VAL A 322 -11.50 5.38 17.90
CA VAL A 322 -12.11 6.39 17.03
C VAL A 322 -13.47 5.88 16.54
N ASN A 323 -14.54 6.56 16.91
CA ASN A 323 -15.90 6.19 16.51
C ASN A 323 -16.41 7.15 15.43
N ILE A 324 -16.92 6.60 14.34
CA ILE A 324 -17.63 7.36 13.31
C ILE A 324 -19.12 7.23 13.57
N ASN A 325 -19.78 8.31 13.94
CA ASN A 325 -21.21 8.33 14.30
C ASN A 325 -22.05 9.17 13.33
N THR A 326 -21.49 9.46 12.15
CA THR A 326 -22.04 10.39 11.16
C THR A 326 -21.82 9.86 9.73
N HIS A 327 -21.85 10.74 8.74
CA HIS A 327 -21.65 10.44 7.33
C HIS A 327 -20.60 11.35 6.66
N ASN A 328 -20.18 10.98 5.45
CA ASN A 328 -19.22 11.72 4.63
C ASN A 328 -17.87 11.93 5.33
N VAL A 329 -17.21 10.83 5.66
CA VAL A 329 -15.94 10.82 6.42
C VAL A 329 -14.86 10.03 5.69
N ILE A 330 -13.69 10.64 5.56
CA ILE A 330 -12.48 10.02 5.01
C ILE A 330 -11.41 9.97 6.11
N LEU A 331 -10.90 8.78 6.42
CA LEU A 331 -9.74 8.58 7.29
C LEU A 331 -8.59 7.99 6.47
N ARG A 332 -7.44 8.68 6.42
CA ARG A 332 -6.28 8.25 5.62
C ARG A 332 -4.98 8.24 6.39
N HIS A 333 -4.17 7.20 6.17
CA HIS A 333 -2.80 7.09 6.70
C HIS A 333 -2.70 7.26 8.23
N LEU A 334 -3.72 6.82 8.97
CA LEU A 334 -3.75 6.87 10.43
C LEU A 334 -3.41 5.52 11.06
N ARG A 335 -2.81 5.56 12.24
CA ARG A 335 -2.69 4.38 13.10
C ARG A 335 -3.65 4.52 14.27
N VAL A 336 -4.50 3.54 14.48
CA VAL A 336 -5.40 3.50 15.64
C VAL A 336 -5.13 2.21 16.38
N ARG A 337 -4.45 2.32 17.52
CA ARG A 337 -4.03 1.16 18.30
C ARG A 337 -4.42 1.38 19.74
N ARG A 338 -5.47 0.72 20.22
CA ARG A 338 -5.96 0.93 21.59
C ARG A 338 -4.98 0.41 22.65
N GLY A 339 -4.41 -0.78 22.45
CA GLY A 339 -3.29 -1.30 23.25
C GLY A 339 -3.56 -1.58 24.73
N VAL A 340 -4.80 -1.47 25.19
CA VAL A 340 -5.20 -1.69 26.58
C VAL A 340 -5.92 -3.04 26.70
N SER A 341 -5.46 -3.89 27.61
CA SER A 341 -6.02 -5.25 27.83
C SER A 341 -7.24 -5.30 28.76
N SER A 342 -7.79 -4.14 29.11
CA SER A 342 -9.05 -3.96 29.83
C SER A 342 -10.07 -3.29 28.91
N GLY A 343 -11.37 -3.47 29.19
CA GLY A 343 -12.45 -3.10 28.27
C GLY A 343 -13.38 -4.28 27.95
N GLY A 344 -14.32 -4.11 27.03
CA GLY A 344 -15.28 -5.13 26.62
C GLY A 344 -15.92 -4.84 25.27
N GLN A 345 -17.09 -5.42 25.04
CA GLN A 345 -17.83 -5.29 23.79
C GLN A 345 -18.14 -3.82 23.48
N GLY A 346 -17.81 -3.37 22.26
CA GLY A 346 -17.89 -1.97 21.81
C GLY A 346 -16.58 -1.18 21.88
N ASP A 347 -15.49 -1.77 22.39
CA ASP A 347 -14.16 -1.13 22.44
C ASP A 347 -13.33 -1.45 21.17
N ASP A 348 -13.84 -1.01 20.03
CA ASP A 348 -13.16 -1.19 18.73
C ASP A 348 -11.98 -0.23 18.55
N ASN A 349 -11.05 -0.45 17.61
CA ASN A 349 -10.11 0.64 17.27
C ASN A 349 -10.81 1.70 16.41
N ILE A 350 -11.35 1.28 15.27
CA ILE A 350 -12.21 2.14 14.45
C ILE A 350 -13.61 1.54 14.44
N GLY A 351 -14.57 2.24 15.04
CA GLY A 351 -15.91 1.73 15.26
C GLY A 351 -16.99 2.79 15.04
N GLY A 352 -18.10 2.63 15.76
CA GLY A 352 -19.17 3.62 15.84
C GLY A 352 -20.48 3.19 15.20
N ASN A 353 -21.22 4.18 14.73
CA ASN A 353 -22.56 4.06 14.17
C ASN A 353 -22.73 4.84 12.86
N PRO A 354 -21.86 4.62 11.86
CA PRO A 354 -21.83 5.45 10.67
C PRO A 354 -23.10 5.25 9.84
N ASP A 355 -23.58 6.34 9.26
CA ASP A 355 -24.74 6.34 8.38
C ASP A 355 -24.32 5.94 6.96
N HIS A 356 -23.64 6.83 6.24
CA HIS A 356 -23.24 6.55 4.85
C HIS A 356 -22.00 7.31 4.38
N HIS A 357 -21.43 6.89 3.24
CA HIS A 357 -20.29 7.56 2.57
C HIS A 357 -19.05 7.64 3.47
N ILE A 358 -18.40 6.49 3.66
CA ILE A 358 -17.22 6.37 4.52
C ILE A 358 -16.08 5.75 3.73
N ILE A 359 -14.89 6.35 3.81
CA ILE A 359 -13.64 5.75 3.33
C ILE A 359 -12.66 5.62 4.49
N ILE A 360 -12.15 4.40 4.69
CA ILE A 360 -10.96 4.13 5.49
C ILE A 360 -9.88 3.61 4.53
N ASP A 361 -8.86 4.43 4.28
CA ASP A 361 -7.81 4.14 3.31
C ASP A 361 -6.42 4.21 3.96
N HIS A 362 -5.56 3.23 3.71
CA HIS A 362 -4.20 3.20 4.26
C HIS A 362 -4.13 3.38 5.79
N CYS A 363 -5.12 2.91 6.54
CA CYS A 363 -5.06 2.93 8.00
C CYS A 363 -4.42 1.66 8.55
N SER A 364 -3.83 1.74 9.74
CA SER A 364 -3.33 0.57 10.48
C SER A 364 -4.00 0.48 11.84
N THR A 365 -4.74 -0.61 12.03
CA THR A 365 -5.43 -0.93 13.28
C THR A 365 -4.80 -2.14 13.94
N SER A 366 -4.55 -2.05 15.24
CA SER A 366 -4.03 -3.17 16.00
C SER A 366 -4.37 -3.05 17.48
N TRP A 367 -4.35 -4.19 18.16
CA TRP A 367 -4.50 -4.24 19.60
C TRP A 367 -5.87 -3.71 20.08
N GLY A 368 -6.92 -3.90 19.27
CA GLY A 368 -8.32 -3.78 19.70
C GLY A 368 -8.69 -4.82 20.75
N MET A 369 -9.74 -4.55 21.54
CA MET A 369 -10.20 -5.44 22.61
C MET A 369 -11.50 -6.18 22.24
N ASP A 370 -12.31 -5.58 21.36
CA ASP A 370 -13.44 -6.24 20.69
C ASP A 370 -13.07 -6.54 19.22
N GLU A 371 -13.28 -5.59 18.31
CA GLU A 371 -12.77 -5.67 16.94
C GLU A 371 -11.75 -4.58 16.62
N ASN A 372 -10.81 -4.87 15.72
CA ASN A 372 -9.94 -3.80 15.22
C ASN A 372 -10.75 -2.76 14.41
N ILE A 373 -11.66 -3.23 13.53
CA ILE A 373 -12.54 -2.32 12.75
C ILE A 373 -13.97 -2.87 12.72
N SER A 374 -14.95 -2.08 13.16
CA SER A 374 -16.37 -2.45 13.19
C SER A 374 -17.25 -1.37 12.56
N ILE A 375 -17.58 -1.54 11.28
CA ILE A 375 -18.33 -0.55 10.47
C ILE A 375 -19.33 -1.32 9.62
N TYR A 376 -20.60 -1.34 10.03
CA TYR A 376 -21.62 -2.15 9.36
C TYR A 376 -23.07 -1.66 9.52
N ARG A 377 -23.35 -0.79 10.50
CA ARG A 377 -24.72 -0.41 10.85
C ARG A 377 -24.85 1.05 11.29
N HIS A 378 -26.04 1.57 11.06
CA HIS A 378 -26.58 2.78 11.66
C HIS A 378 -27.80 2.45 12.54
N MET A 379 -27.78 2.90 13.78
CA MET A 379 -28.83 2.71 14.77
C MET A 379 -29.62 4.01 14.94
N ARG A 380 -30.79 4.11 14.32
CA ARG A 380 -31.70 5.27 14.48
C ARG A 380 -32.83 4.98 15.46
N SER A 381 -33.47 6.02 15.96
CA SER A 381 -34.69 5.87 16.77
C SER A 381 -35.83 5.32 15.91
N SER A 382 -36.64 4.44 16.49
CA SER A 382 -37.93 4.02 15.95
C SER A 382 -38.94 5.18 15.97
N LEU A 383 -40.11 4.94 15.37
CA LEU A 383 -41.24 5.88 15.45
C LEU A 383 -41.86 5.97 16.85
N ASP A 384 -41.69 4.95 17.70
CA ASP A 384 -42.18 4.96 19.08
C ASP A 384 -41.28 5.73 20.04
N GLY A 385 -40.03 6.02 19.64
CA GLY A 385 -39.05 6.72 20.46
C GLY A 385 -38.47 5.90 21.62
N GLU A 386 -38.90 4.66 21.80
CA GLU A 386 -38.48 3.75 22.87
C GLU A 386 -37.49 2.68 22.37
N SER A 387 -37.59 2.30 21.10
CA SER A 387 -36.73 1.30 20.47
C SER A 387 -35.75 1.90 19.45
N ARG A 388 -34.65 1.18 19.16
CA ARG A 388 -33.72 1.55 18.08
C ARG A 388 -33.87 0.57 16.92
N ILE A 389 -33.90 1.12 15.72
CA ILE A 389 -33.88 0.35 14.47
C ILE A 389 -32.44 0.30 13.99
N LYS A 390 -32.01 -0.90 13.62
CA LYS A 390 -30.69 -1.16 13.07
C LYS A 390 -30.82 -1.22 11.55
N ASP A 391 -30.25 -0.23 10.87
CA ASP A 391 -30.13 -0.17 9.42
C ASP A 391 -28.67 -0.47 9.00
N PRO A 392 -28.44 -1.03 7.80
CA PRO A 392 -27.08 -1.16 7.28
C PRO A 392 -26.47 0.23 7.02
N SER A 393 -25.18 0.41 7.29
CA SER A 393 -24.47 1.60 6.79
C SER A 393 -24.39 1.57 5.26
N GLU A 394 -24.30 2.70 4.57
CA GLU A 394 -24.34 2.74 3.10
C GLU A 394 -23.06 3.34 2.49
N ASN A 395 -22.67 2.92 1.28
CA ASN A 395 -21.54 3.47 0.52
C ASN A 395 -20.22 3.48 1.33
N ILE A 396 -19.79 2.29 1.74
CA ILE A 396 -18.57 2.11 2.55
C ILE A 396 -17.45 1.55 1.68
N THR A 397 -16.25 2.15 1.78
CA THR A 397 -15.00 1.56 1.29
C THR A 397 -14.01 1.41 2.45
N ILE A 398 -13.42 0.22 2.58
CA ILE A 398 -12.14 0.05 3.31
C ILE A 398 -11.12 -0.49 2.32
N GLN A 399 -10.04 0.27 2.12
CA GLN A 399 -9.00 -0.09 1.17
C GLN A 399 -7.59 0.08 1.74
N TRP A 400 -6.65 -0.74 1.26
CA TRP A 400 -5.24 -0.68 1.63
C TRP A 400 -4.98 -0.61 3.14
N THR A 401 -5.86 -1.17 3.98
CA THR A 401 -5.84 -1.02 5.43
C THR A 401 -5.35 -2.30 6.11
N ILE A 402 -4.63 -2.17 7.22
CA ILE A 402 -4.20 -3.29 8.07
C ILE A 402 -5.15 -3.42 9.27
N SER A 403 -5.65 -4.63 9.51
CA SER A 403 -6.28 -5.07 10.75
C SER A 403 -5.52 -6.26 11.32
N SER A 404 -4.74 -6.03 12.38
CA SER A 404 -3.86 -7.07 12.93
C SER A 404 -3.85 -7.15 14.44
N GLU A 405 -3.52 -8.33 14.98
CA GLU A 405 -3.18 -8.53 16.39
C GLU A 405 -4.20 -7.94 17.38
N ALA A 406 -5.49 -8.17 17.17
CA ALA A 406 -6.48 -7.92 18.22
C ALA A 406 -6.09 -8.67 19.52
N LEU A 407 -6.37 -8.08 20.69
CA LEU A 407 -5.90 -8.58 21.99
C LEU A 407 -6.81 -9.70 22.54
N ASP A 408 -6.23 -10.86 22.77
CA ASP A 408 -6.94 -12.06 23.27
C ASP A 408 -7.04 -12.09 24.81
N ALA A 409 -6.99 -10.94 25.47
CA ALA A 409 -7.03 -10.86 26.93
C ALA A 409 -8.35 -11.40 27.52
N LYS A 410 -9.43 -11.42 26.74
CA LYS A 410 -10.77 -11.92 27.12
C LYS A 410 -11.37 -12.96 26.16
N GLY A 411 -10.56 -13.53 25.24
CA GLY A 411 -11.06 -14.50 24.27
C GLY A 411 -11.81 -13.88 23.07
N HIS A 412 -11.63 -12.58 22.80
CA HIS A 412 -12.34 -11.81 21.77
C HIS A 412 -11.37 -11.01 20.89
N ALA A 413 -10.34 -11.65 20.35
CA ALA A 413 -9.35 -10.99 19.49
C ALA A 413 -9.78 -11.01 18.01
N PHE A 414 -10.69 -10.12 17.58
CA PHE A 414 -11.32 -10.21 16.26
C PHE A 414 -10.86 -9.13 15.26
N GLY A 415 -10.78 -9.51 13.98
CA GLY A 415 -10.27 -8.62 12.92
C GLY A 415 -11.24 -7.53 12.52
N GLY A 416 -12.55 -7.82 12.48
CA GLY A 416 -13.56 -6.82 12.20
C GLY A 416 -14.96 -7.37 11.96
N THR A 417 -15.97 -6.54 12.23
CA THR A 417 -17.35 -6.75 11.74
C THR A 417 -17.65 -5.70 10.68
N TRP A 418 -17.60 -6.12 9.41
CA TRP A 418 -17.71 -5.22 8.26
C TRP A 418 -19.01 -5.48 7.55
N GLY A 419 -19.64 -4.43 7.02
CA GLY A 419 -20.92 -4.57 6.37
C GLY A 419 -21.37 -3.32 5.68
N GLY A 420 -22.67 -3.28 5.41
CA GLY A 420 -23.32 -2.16 4.76
C GLY A 420 -23.70 -2.44 3.30
N ASN A 421 -24.46 -1.51 2.73
CA ASN A 421 -25.14 -1.68 1.46
C ASN A 421 -25.16 -0.38 0.62
N PRO A 422 -24.50 -0.32 -0.54
CA PRO A 422 -23.43 -1.21 -0.99
C PRO A 422 -22.13 -0.93 -0.23
N SER A 423 -21.29 -1.96 -0.08
CA SER A 423 -19.98 -1.83 0.57
C SER A 423 -18.90 -2.59 -0.21
N THR A 424 -17.68 -2.04 -0.23
CA THR A 424 -16.53 -2.63 -0.92
C THR A 424 -15.29 -2.63 -0.03
N PHE A 425 -14.61 -3.76 0.01
CA PHE A 425 -13.47 -4.00 0.86
C PHE A 425 -12.36 -4.64 0.04
N HIS A 426 -11.32 -3.88 -0.28
CA HIS A 426 -10.26 -4.40 -1.16
C HIS A 426 -8.84 -4.05 -0.76
N HIS A 427 -7.90 -4.93 -1.13
CA HIS A 427 -6.47 -4.72 -0.89
C HIS A 427 -6.10 -4.52 0.59
N ASN A 428 -6.92 -5.06 1.50
CA ASN A 428 -6.67 -5.01 2.94
C ASN A 428 -5.87 -6.22 3.43
N LEU A 429 -5.22 -6.06 4.58
CA LEU A 429 -4.51 -7.13 5.28
C LEU A 429 -5.16 -7.42 6.63
N PHE A 430 -5.56 -8.66 6.83
CA PHE A 430 -5.89 -9.23 8.13
C PHE A 430 -4.76 -10.14 8.61
N ALA A 431 -4.23 -9.92 9.81
CA ALA A 431 -3.11 -10.72 10.32
C ALA A 431 -3.22 -11.02 11.82
N SER A 432 -3.17 -12.32 12.16
CA SER A 432 -3.10 -12.79 13.56
C SER A 432 -4.27 -12.35 14.45
N ASN A 433 -5.48 -12.34 13.90
CA ASN A 433 -6.72 -12.21 14.69
C ASN A 433 -7.37 -13.59 14.86
N THR A 434 -7.94 -13.89 16.02
CA THR A 434 -8.50 -15.22 16.29
C THR A 434 -9.74 -15.54 15.44
N ALA A 435 -10.53 -14.54 15.04
CA ALA A 435 -11.71 -14.71 14.21
C ALA A 435 -12.16 -13.41 13.52
N ARG A 436 -13.22 -13.50 12.70
CA ARG A 436 -13.88 -12.38 12.00
C ARG A 436 -12.89 -11.58 11.16
N ASN A 437 -12.44 -12.14 10.05
CA ASN A 437 -11.47 -11.50 9.14
C ASN A 437 -12.04 -11.21 7.74
N PRO A 438 -13.17 -10.50 7.58
CA PRO A 438 -14.09 -9.98 8.60
C PRO A 438 -15.26 -10.95 8.89
N SER A 439 -16.08 -10.63 9.90
CA SER A 439 -17.47 -11.09 9.97
C SER A 439 -18.34 -10.15 9.16
N ILE A 440 -19.21 -10.69 8.32
CA ILE A 440 -20.11 -9.92 7.46
C ILE A 440 -21.37 -9.56 8.25
N GLY A 441 -21.51 -8.26 8.51
CA GLY A 441 -22.63 -7.65 9.20
C GLY A 441 -23.68 -7.13 8.22
N MET A 442 -24.94 -7.52 8.44
CA MET A 442 -26.11 -6.96 7.76
C MET A 442 -26.13 -7.14 6.22
N SER A 443 -27.16 -6.57 5.62
CA SER A 443 -27.70 -6.90 4.30
C SER A 443 -27.01 -6.26 3.11
N GLY A 444 -27.46 -6.65 1.91
CA GLY A 444 -27.16 -5.94 0.67
C GLY A 444 -25.86 -6.37 0.00
N ASN A 445 -25.38 -5.52 -0.91
CA ASN A 445 -24.20 -5.83 -1.73
C ASN A 445 -22.93 -5.67 -0.89
N PHE A 446 -22.28 -6.80 -0.60
CA PHE A 446 -21.01 -6.85 0.12
C PHE A 446 -19.92 -7.40 -0.79
N ASP A 447 -18.89 -6.61 -1.03
CA ASP A 447 -17.92 -6.91 -2.05
C ASP A 447 -16.49 -6.94 -1.51
N PHE A 448 -15.91 -8.13 -1.43
CA PHE A 448 -14.64 -8.39 -0.75
C PHE A 448 -13.62 -9.00 -1.70
N ARG A 449 -12.69 -8.17 -2.20
CA ARG A 449 -11.77 -8.54 -3.27
C ARG A 449 -10.31 -8.24 -2.95
N TYR A 450 -9.37 -9.06 -3.42
CA TYR A 450 -7.93 -8.74 -3.38
C TYR A 450 -7.34 -8.55 -1.97
N ASN A 451 -7.96 -9.10 -0.94
CA ASN A 451 -7.48 -8.99 0.44
C ASN A 451 -6.54 -10.15 0.79
N VAL A 452 -5.71 -9.95 1.81
CA VAL A 452 -4.82 -10.98 2.39
C VAL A 452 -5.27 -11.30 3.80
N ILE A 453 -5.43 -12.58 4.09
CA ILE A 453 -5.85 -13.08 5.40
C ILE A 453 -4.79 -14.07 5.91
N PHE A 454 -4.17 -13.75 7.04
CA PHE A 454 -3.09 -14.53 7.61
C PHE A 454 -3.34 -14.93 9.06
N ASN A 455 -3.01 -16.19 9.38
CA ASN A 455 -2.86 -16.67 10.76
C ASN A 455 -4.10 -16.45 11.64
N TRP A 456 -5.28 -16.71 11.09
CA TRP A 456 -6.50 -16.66 11.88
C TRP A 456 -6.55 -17.82 12.88
N GLY A 457 -7.29 -17.67 13.97
CA GLY A 457 -7.38 -18.67 15.04
C GLY A 457 -8.41 -19.77 14.77
N HIS A 458 -9.67 -19.48 15.11
CA HIS A 458 -10.79 -20.41 15.05
C HIS A 458 -11.86 -20.03 14.00
N ARG A 459 -11.78 -18.85 13.36
CA ARG A 459 -12.62 -18.48 12.21
C ARG A 459 -11.86 -17.61 11.22
N SER A 460 -12.08 -17.83 9.92
CA SER A 460 -11.61 -16.94 8.85
C SER A 460 -12.62 -15.81 8.63
N ILE A 461 -13.35 -15.85 7.51
CA ILE A 461 -14.51 -15.00 7.20
C ILE A 461 -15.77 -15.74 7.66
N ASP A 462 -16.74 -15.02 8.21
CA ASP A 462 -18.02 -15.59 8.61
C ASP A 462 -19.18 -14.59 8.50
N GLY A 463 -20.41 -15.03 8.74
CA GLY A 463 -21.60 -14.17 8.78
C GLY A 463 -22.39 -14.15 7.48
N GLY A 464 -22.96 -12.97 7.17
CA GLY A 464 -24.03 -12.82 6.18
C GLY A 464 -25.41 -13.12 6.77
N ASP A 465 -26.44 -12.51 6.21
CA ASP A 465 -27.84 -12.82 6.49
C ASP A 465 -28.58 -13.14 5.18
N GLU A 466 -29.83 -13.59 5.26
CA GLU A 466 -30.62 -14.01 4.10
C GLU A 466 -30.76 -12.98 2.98
N THR A 467 -30.45 -11.71 3.25
CA THR A 467 -30.53 -10.60 2.30
C THR A 467 -29.16 -10.11 1.80
N SER A 468 -28.07 -10.66 2.33
CA SER A 468 -26.71 -10.34 1.85
C SER A 468 -26.46 -10.93 0.46
N MET A 469 -25.83 -10.15 -0.40
CA MET A 469 -25.34 -10.53 -1.74
C MET A 469 -23.82 -10.33 -1.76
N ILE A 470 -23.09 -11.42 -1.58
CA ILE A 470 -21.68 -11.39 -1.23
C ILE A 470 -20.81 -11.83 -2.40
N ASN A 471 -19.87 -10.99 -2.77
CA ASN A 471 -18.76 -11.31 -3.66
C ASN A 471 -17.50 -11.55 -2.81
N LEU A 472 -16.93 -12.75 -2.89
CA LEU A 472 -15.65 -13.11 -2.26
C LEU A 472 -14.66 -13.52 -3.36
N ILE A 473 -13.85 -12.57 -3.82
CA ILE A 473 -13.14 -12.70 -5.12
C ILE A 473 -11.63 -12.47 -4.97
N ASN A 474 -10.81 -13.39 -5.49
CA ASN A 474 -9.35 -13.19 -5.61
C ASN A 474 -8.65 -12.75 -4.30
N ASN A 475 -9.06 -13.30 -3.15
CA ASN A 475 -8.38 -13.06 -1.87
C ASN A 475 -7.35 -14.16 -1.59
N TYR A 476 -6.29 -13.82 -0.85
CA TYR A 476 -5.21 -14.75 -0.48
C TYR A 476 -5.30 -15.15 0.99
N PHE A 477 -5.48 -16.45 1.25
CA PHE A 477 -5.59 -17.01 2.60
C PHE A 477 -4.33 -17.81 2.92
N LYS A 478 -3.65 -17.45 4.00
CA LYS A 478 -2.46 -18.13 4.51
C LYS A 478 -2.67 -18.58 5.95
N PRO A 479 -2.97 -19.87 6.18
CA PRO A 479 -2.98 -20.42 7.53
C PRO A 479 -1.64 -20.21 8.22
N GLY A 480 -1.66 -20.02 9.53
CA GLY A 480 -0.45 -19.85 10.34
C GLY A 480 -0.49 -20.68 11.62
N PRO A 481 0.49 -20.51 12.52
CA PRO A 481 0.58 -21.28 13.75
C PRO A 481 -0.63 -21.17 14.70
N ALA A 482 -1.45 -20.11 14.61
CA ALA A 482 -2.69 -19.98 15.36
C ALA A 482 -3.87 -20.77 14.77
N THR A 483 -3.79 -21.16 13.50
CA THR A 483 -4.93 -21.69 12.75
C THR A 483 -5.27 -23.11 13.18
N ASN A 484 -6.42 -23.27 13.83
CA ASN A 484 -6.94 -24.57 14.22
C ASN A 484 -7.15 -25.48 13.00
N GLU A 485 -6.87 -26.78 13.17
CA GLU A 485 -6.90 -27.75 12.07
C GLU A 485 -8.28 -27.92 11.42
N ASP A 486 -9.37 -27.73 12.16
CA ASP A 486 -10.75 -27.87 11.68
C ASP A 486 -11.18 -26.73 10.73
N ILE A 487 -10.54 -25.57 10.82
CA ILE A 487 -10.84 -24.37 10.04
C ILE A 487 -9.72 -23.97 9.07
N LYS A 488 -8.58 -24.67 9.11
CA LYS A 488 -7.42 -24.46 8.23
C LYS A 488 -7.77 -24.57 6.74
N SER A 489 -8.80 -25.36 6.42
CA SER A 489 -9.32 -25.56 5.07
C SER A 489 -10.68 -24.86 4.88
N THR A 490 -10.81 -23.63 5.37
CA THR A 490 -12.03 -22.83 5.28
C THR A 490 -11.71 -21.42 4.79
N PHE A 491 -12.38 -21.00 3.71
CA PHE A 491 -12.42 -19.60 3.27
C PHE A 491 -13.49 -18.84 4.05
N ALA A 492 -14.72 -19.36 4.03
CA ALA A 492 -15.89 -18.71 4.62
C ALA A 492 -16.75 -19.71 5.40
N ARG A 493 -17.27 -19.26 6.54
CA ARG A 493 -18.34 -19.93 7.28
C ARG A 493 -19.64 -19.14 7.09
N ILE A 494 -20.54 -19.67 6.27
CA ILE A 494 -21.83 -19.04 5.98
C ILE A 494 -22.78 -19.29 7.16
N GLU A 495 -23.46 -18.24 7.61
CA GLU A 495 -24.51 -18.31 8.63
C GLU A 495 -25.90 -18.24 7.98
N GLU A 496 -26.87 -18.92 8.59
CA GLU A 496 -28.29 -18.87 8.21
C GLU A 496 -28.99 -17.98 9.23
N ARG A 497 -29.38 -16.77 8.82
CA ARG A 497 -29.92 -15.75 9.73
C ARG A 497 -30.95 -14.89 9.04
N HIS A 498 -32.05 -14.61 9.73
CA HIS A 498 -32.94 -13.51 9.37
C HIS A 498 -32.30 -12.14 9.63
N MET A 499 -32.36 -11.23 8.64
CA MET A 499 -31.86 -9.86 8.81
C MET A 499 -32.63 -9.13 9.92
N TYR A 500 -33.96 -9.23 9.90
CA TYR A 500 -34.82 -8.71 10.93
C TYR A 500 -35.16 -9.85 11.90
N SER A 501 -34.37 -9.99 12.95
CA SER A 501 -34.86 -10.62 14.18
C SER A 501 -35.38 -9.50 15.09
N PRO A 502 -36.60 -8.98 14.90
CA PRO A 502 -37.20 -8.14 15.91
C PRO A 502 -37.43 -9.05 17.12
N GLY A 503 -36.65 -8.84 18.17
CA GLY A 503 -36.96 -9.37 19.50
C GLY A 503 -38.23 -8.69 20.03
N SER A 504 -39.38 -8.96 19.38
CA SER A 504 -40.77 -8.64 19.77
C SER A 504 -41.78 -8.63 18.61
N ALA A 505 -41.40 -8.54 17.31
CA ALA A 505 -42.41 -8.59 16.24
C ALA A 505 -42.98 -10.01 16.00
N TRP A 506 -42.39 -11.00 16.67
CA TRP A 506 -42.88 -12.38 16.79
C TRP A 506 -43.60 -12.64 18.13
N ALA A 507 -43.89 -11.59 18.91
CA ALA A 507 -44.74 -11.73 20.09
C ALA A 507 -46.14 -12.23 19.68
N ASP A 508 -46.75 -13.04 20.54
CA ASP A 508 -48.01 -13.74 20.32
C ASP A 508 -49.08 -12.84 19.66
N GLY A 509 -49.50 -13.18 18.43
CA GLY A 509 -50.42 -12.36 17.62
C GLY A 509 -50.49 -12.68 16.12
N GLY A 510 -49.53 -13.44 15.56
CA GLY A 510 -49.73 -14.23 14.33
C GLY A 510 -49.91 -13.48 13.00
N TRP A 511 -49.26 -12.34 12.79
CA TRP A 511 -49.34 -11.64 11.48
C TRP A 511 -48.58 -12.36 10.35
N TYR A 512 -47.55 -13.15 10.68
CA TYR A 512 -46.76 -13.91 9.70
C TYR A 512 -46.39 -15.32 10.22
N PRO A 513 -46.33 -16.34 9.34
CA PRO A 513 -45.79 -17.64 9.71
C PRO A 513 -44.28 -17.56 9.96
N GLU A 514 -43.80 -18.26 10.97
CA GLU A 514 -42.37 -18.48 11.20
C GLU A 514 -41.75 -19.11 9.94
N SER A 515 -40.67 -18.52 9.45
CA SER A 515 -39.90 -19.02 8.31
C SER A 515 -38.59 -19.63 8.81
N PRO A 516 -38.05 -20.66 8.14
CA PRO A 516 -36.74 -21.17 8.50
C PRO A 516 -35.66 -20.14 8.17
N ASP A 517 -34.61 -20.09 8.99
CA ASP A 517 -33.39 -19.34 8.71
C ASP A 517 -32.81 -19.75 7.35
N ARG A 518 -32.23 -18.78 6.64
CA ARG A 518 -31.64 -18.98 5.32
C ARG A 518 -30.32 -18.22 5.19
N PRO A 519 -29.40 -18.70 4.34
CA PRO A 519 -28.19 -17.95 4.03
C PRO A 519 -28.49 -16.84 3.02
N GLY A 520 -27.64 -15.82 3.03
CA GLY A 520 -27.52 -14.90 1.90
C GLY A 520 -27.01 -15.60 0.64
N LYS A 521 -26.86 -14.84 -0.44
CA LYS A 521 -26.33 -15.35 -1.71
C LYS A 521 -24.86 -14.99 -1.86
N TRP A 522 -24.07 -15.94 -2.34
CA TRP A 522 -22.61 -15.86 -2.36
C TRP A 522 -22.05 -16.24 -3.73
N PHE A 523 -21.20 -15.38 -4.27
CA PHE A 523 -20.29 -15.67 -5.36
C PHE A 523 -18.87 -15.79 -4.79
N ILE A 524 -18.27 -16.98 -4.89
CA ILE A 524 -16.95 -17.27 -4.36
C ILE A 524 -16.10 -17.87 -5.47
N ASP A 525 -15.09 -17.12 -5.94
CA ASP A 525 -14.16 -17.58 -6.98
C ASP A 525 -12.80 -16.87 -6.93
N GLY A 526 -11.77 -17.53 -7.45
CA GLY A 526 -10.42 -16.99 -7.61
C GLY A 526 -9.61 -16.81 -6.33
N ASN A 527 -10.16 -17.16 -5.17
CA ASN A 527 -9.44 -17.12 -3.91
C ASN A 527 -8.38 -18.22 -3.86
N VAL A 528 -7.25 -17.92 -3.24
CA VAL A 528 -6.12 -18.85 -3.07
C VAL A 528 -5.99 -19.23 -1.62
N MET A 529 -5.86 -20.53 -1.36
CA MET A 529 -5.45 -21.06 -0.07
C MET A 529 -4.00 -21.51 -0.16
N HIS A 530 -3.11 -20.87 0.60
CA HIS A 530 -1.69 -21.19 0.66
C HIS A 530 -1.47 -22.68 0.88
N ASP A 531 -0.63 -23.29 0.05
CA ASP A 531 -0.31 -24.72 0.06
C ASP A 531 -1.51 -25.67 -0.06
N ASN A 532 -2.66 -25.22 -0.58
CA ASN A 532 -3.84 -26.06 -0.80
C ASN A 532 -4.47 -25.82 -2.18
N ASN A 533 -3.93 -26.53 -3.18
CA ASN A 533 -4.41 -26.45 -4.57
C ASN A 533 -5.87 -26.93 -4.70
N ILE A 534 -6.31 -27.87 -3.87
CA ILE A 534 -7.67 -28.42 -3.94
C ILE A 534 -8.73 -27.34 -3.66
N LEU A 535 -8.48 -26.49 -2.66
CA LEU A 535 -9.35 -25.36 -2.32
C LEU A 535 -9.19 -24.21 -3.31
N THR A 536 -7.97 -23.97 -3.77
CA THR A 536 -7.66 -22.93 -4.76
C THR A 536 -8.35 -23.20 -6.10
N GLU A 537 -8.39 -24.46 -6.55
CA GLU A 537 -9.08 -24.86 -7.78
C GLU A 537 -10.60 -24.89 -7.65
N ASN A 538 -11.13 -25.11 -6.43
CA ASN A 538 -12.56 -25.12 -6.17
C ASN A 538 -12.88 -24.51 -4.79
N ASN A 539 -13.11 -23.20 -4.79
CA ASN A 539 -13.31 -22.44 -3.55
C ASN A 539 -14.51 -22.91 -2.72
N TRP A 540 -15.55 -23.46 -3.35
CA TRP A 540 -16.74 -23.98 -2.64
C TRP A 540 -16.43 -25.18 -1.72
N ARG A 541 -15.28 -25.85 -1.90
CA ARG A 541 -14.80 -26.87 -0.94
C ARG A 541 -14.32 -26.27 0.38
N GLY A 542 -13.97 -24.99 0.39
CA GLY A 542 -13.59 -24.22 1.58
C GLY A 542 -14.76 -23.53 2.27
N VAL A 543 -16.02 -23.84 1.93
CA VAL A 543 -17.21 -23.29 2.59
C VAL A 543 -17.66 -24.21 3.72
N ARG A 544 -18.03 -23.63 4.86
CA ARG A 544 -18.62 -24.34 6.02
C ARG A 544 -19.91 -23.65 6.46
N GLY A 545 -20.74 -24.37 7.22
CA GLY A 545 -21.89 -23.82 7.93
C GLY A 545 -21.64 -23.73 9.43
N GLN A 546 -22.40 -22.89 10.13
CA GLN A 546 -22.31 -22.80 11.58
C GLN A 546 -22.94 -24.05 12.23
N ASN A 547 -22.11 -24.84 12.94
CA ASN A 547 -22.55 -26.05 13.65
C ASN A 547 -23.28 -27.08 12.77
N LEU A 548 -23.03 -27.08 11.46
CA LEU A 548 -23.66 -28.01 10.52
C LEU A 548 -22.78 -29.24 10.28
N ASP A 549 -23.43 -30.39 10.11
CA ASP A 549 -22.80 -31.60 9.58
C ASP A 549 -22.58 -31.51 8.06
N MET A 550 -21.96 -32.53 7.46
CA MET A 550 -21.62 -32.50 6.03
C MET A 550 -22.83 -32.45 5.10
N GLU A 551 -23.95 -33.11 5.45
CA GLU A 551 -25.15 -33.13 4.61
C GLU A 551 -25.82 -31.75 4.60
N ASN A 552 -25.97 -31.14 5.77
CA ASN A 552 -26.52 -29.80 5.90
C ASN A 552 -25.61 -28.73 5.28
N VAL A 553 -24.29 -28.91 5.31
CA VAL A 553 -23.35 -28.02 4.60
C VAL A 553 -23.54 -28.07 3.09
N GLU A 554 -23.87 -29.21 2.50
CA GLU A 554 -24.12 -29.26 1.05
C GLU A 554 -25.44 -28.58 0.69
N HIS A 555 -26.50 -28.79 1.49
CA HIS A 555 -27.76 -28.06 1.33
C HIS A 555 -27.56 -26.54 1.46
N LEU A 556 -26.78 -26.10 2.45
CA LEU A 556 -26.41 -24.69 2.62
C LEU A 556 -25.74 -24.12 1.37
N LYS A 557 -24.81 -24.86 0.76
CA LYS A 557 -24.14 -24.41 -0.47
C LYS A 557 -25.12 -24.32 -1.64
N ASP A 558 -26.03 -25.28 -1.78
CA ASP A 558 -27.06 -25.24 -2.83
C ASP A 558 -27.97 -24.02 -2.69
N MET A 559 -28.28 -23.62 -1.46
CA MET A 559 -29.05 -22.40 -1.19
C MET A 559 -28.23 -21.12 -1.39
N ALA A 560 -26.98 -21.08 -0.94
CA ALA A 560 -26.18 -19.86 -0.94
C ALA A 560 -25.56 -19.54 -2.30
N ARG A 561 -25.17 -20.56 -3.08
CA ARG A 561 -24.31 -20.39 -4.25
C ARG A 561 -25.00 -19.69 -5.42
N VAL A 562 -24.28 -18.74 -6.01
CA VAL A 562 -24.53 -18.22 -7.36
C VAL A 562 -23.32 -18.44 -8.26
N ASN A 563 -23.53 -18.40 -9.58
CA ASN A 563 -22.49 -18.68 -10.59
C ASN A 563 -21.96 -17.44 -11.30
N THR A 564 -22.51 -16.27 -11.00
CA THR A 564 -22.07 -14.97 -11.53
C THR A 564 -21.95 -13.99 -10.38
N PRO A 565 -20.98 -13.06 -10.40
CA PRO A 565 -20.84 -12.07 -9.35
C PRO A 565 -22.06 -11.14 -9.29
N PHE A 566 -22.37 -10.65 -8.10
CA PHE A 566 -23.34 -9.58 -7.90
C PHE A 566 -22.78 -8.25 -8.40
N VAL A 567 -23.65 -7.25 -8.54
CA VAL A 567 -23.23 -5.89 -8.87
C VAL A 567 -22.23 -5.38 -7.83
N GLY A 568 -21.10 -4.86 -8.30
CA GLY A 568 -20.05 -4.29 -7.46
C GLY A 568 -19.54 -2.99 -8.04
N TRP A 569 -19.14 -2.08 -7.17
CA TRP A 569 -18.54 -0.81 -7.59
C TRP A 569 -17.17 -1.04 -8.27
N PRO A 570 -16.74 -0.12 -9.16
CA PRO A 570 -15.43 -0.22 -9.79
C PRO A 570 -14.30 -0.32 -8.76
N VAL A 571 -13.34 -1.20 -9.02
CA VAL A 571 -12.12 -1.36 -8.22
C VAL A 571 -10.96 -1.56 -9.17
N ALA A 572 -9.90 -0.77 -9.03
CA ALA A 572 -8.68 -0.96 -9.81
C ALA A 572 -7.43 -0.72 -8.95
N PRO A 573 -6.26 -1.25 -9.36
CA PRO A 573 -6.06 -2.24 -10.42
C PRO A 573 -6.67 -3.61 -10.05
N HIS A 574 -6.95 -4.43 -11.06
CA HIS A 574 -7.44 -5.80 -10.85
C HIS A 574 -6.25 -6.74 -10.64
N HIS A 575 -6.35 -7.64 -9.66
CA HIS A 575 -5.28 -8.57 -9.34
C HIS A 575 -5.76 -10.02 -9.22
N SER A 576 -4.91 -10.98 -9.60
CA SER A 576 -5.04 -12.34 -9.06
C SER A 576 -4.81 -12.31 -7.55
N ALA A 577 -5.24 -13.34 -6.82
CA ALA A 577 -5.00 -13.42 -5.38
C ALA A 577 -3.50 -13.41 -5.02
N GLU A 578 -2.65 -14.03 -5.84
CA GLU A 578 -1.20 -14.02 -5.68
C GLU A 578 -0.58 -12.64 -5.91
N ASN A 579 -1.05 -11.89 -6.92
CA ASN A 579 -0.58 -10.53 -7.13
C ASN A 579 -1.09 -9.60 -6.03
N ALA A 580 -2.34 -9.79 -5.58
CA ALA A 580 -2.93 -9.10 -4.44
C ALA A 580 -2.05 -9.32 -3.20
N TYR A 581 -1.58 -10.54 -2.94
CA TYR A 581 -0.65 -10.83 -1.85
C TYR A 581 0.59 -9.92 -1.88
N GLU A 582 1.29 -9.82 -3.00
CA GLU A 582 2.51 -9.00 -3.06
C GLU A 582 2.24 -7.50 -2.95
N VAL A 583 1.19 -6.98 -3.61
CA VAL A 583 0.91 -5.53 -3.54
C VAL A 583 0.35 -5.10 -2.19
N VAL A 584 -0.49 -5.92 -1.55
CA VAL A 584 -1.02 -5.62 -0.22
C VAL A 584 0.11 -5.57 0.79
N LEU A 585 1.02 -6.56 0.77
CA LEU A 585 2.16 -6.57 1.69
C LEU A 585 3.09 -5.36 1.51
N LYS A 586 3.10 -4.77 0.31
CA LYS A 586 3.90 -3.58 0.01
C LYS A 586 3.20 -2.30 0.46
N LYS A 587 1.91 -2.16 0.13
CA LYS A 587 1.19 -0.87 0.18
C LYS A 587 0.29 -0.68 1.39
N SER A 588 -0.26 -1.74 1.98
CA SER A 588 -1.31 -1.58 2.99
C SER A 588 -0.79 -1.00 4.32
N GLY A 589 -1.67 -0.31 5.04
CA GLY A 589 -1.42 0.35 6.31
C GLY A 589 -1.00 1.81 6.16
N ALA A 590 -0.73 2.45 7.29
CA ALA A 590 -0.21 3.81 7.34
C ALA A 590 1.25 3.85 6.88
N THR A 591 1.43 3.91 5.56
CA THR A 591 2.73 3.93 4.87
C THR A 591 3.37 5.31 4.78
N LEU A 592 2.55 6.36 4.83
CA LEU A 592 2.98 7.76 4.83
C LEU A 592 2.75 8.39 6.23
N PRO A 593 3.64 9.31 6.66
CA PRO A 593 4.91 9.69 6.02
C PRO A 593 5.94 8.54 5.99
N LYS A 594 5.76 7.53 6.85
CA LYS A 594 6.68 6.40 6.97
C LYS A 594 6.00 5.21 7.61
N ARG A 595 6.16 4.00 7.07
CA ARG A 595 5.71 2.75 7.71
C ARG A 595 6.42 2.53 9.05
N ASP A 596 5.66 2.24 10.10
CA ASP A 596 6.22 2.08 11.43
C ASP A 596 6.69 0.64 11.75
N PRO A 597 7.40 0.43 12.88
CA PRO A 597 7.92 -0.89 13.25
C PRO A 597 6.86 -1.97 13.51
N VAL A 598 5.63 -1.59 13.90
CA VAL A 598 4.55 -2.57 14.15
C VAL A 598 4.06 -3.13 12.82
N ASP A 599 3.75 -2.25 11.87
CA ASP A 599 3.28 -2.68 10.55
C ASP A 599 4.38 -3.45 9.81
N ALA A 600 5.63 -2.98 9.85
CA ALA A 600 6.76 -3.68 9.25
C ALA A 600 6.92 -5.11 9.80
N ARG A 601 6.77 -5.28 11.12
CA ARG A 601 6.78 -6.60 11.75
C ARG A 601 5.59 -7.46 11.31
N VAL A 602 4.38 -6.89 11.20
CA VAL A 602 3.19 -7.60 10.69
C VAL A 602 3.41 -8.09 9.26
N ILE A 603 3.94 -7.25 8.38
CA ILE A 603 4.29 -7.65 7.01
C ILE A 603 5.31 -8.79 7.00
N ASP A 604 6.35 -8.73 7.84
CA ASP A 604 7.36 -9.79 7.94
C ASP A 604 6.76 -11.12 8.43
N MET A 605 5.86 -11.08 9.43
CA MET A 605 5.14 -12.27 9.90
C MET A 605 4.34 -12.93 8.77
N VAL A 606 3.63 -12.13 7.97
CA VAL A 606 2.83 -12.63 6.84
C VAL A 606 3.72 -13.20 5.74
N ARG A 607 4.85 -12.54 5.44
CA ARG A 607 5.81 -13.00 4.42
C ARG A 607 6.47 -14.31 4.82
N THR A 608 7.03 -14.36 6.02
CA THR A 608 7.77 -15.53 6.53
C THR A 608 6.88 -16.66 7.01
N GLY A 609 5.61 -16.37 7.34
CA GLY A 609 4.71 -17.31 8.02
C GLY A 609 5.08 -17.56 9.48
N LYS A 610 5.95 -16.74 10.07
CA LYS A 610 6.48 -16.90 11.43
C LYS A 610 6.04 -15.72 12.29
N PRO A 611 5.02 -15.91 13.14
CA PRO A 611 4.62 -14.87 14.08
C PRO A 611 5.68 -14.61 15.16
N THR A 612 5.63 -13.43 15.79
CA THR A 612 6.54 -13.02 16.88
C THR A 612 6.43 -13.93 18.10
N THR A 613 5.20 -14.29 18.48
CA THR A 613 4.91 -15.26 19.55
C THR A 613 4.64 -16.65 18.96
N SER A 614 4.55 -17.68 19.79
CA SER A 614 4.38 -19.07 19.32
C SER A 614 3.16 -19.25 18.39
N THR A 615 2.08 -18.50 18.64
CA THR A 615 0.87 -18.52 17.79
C THR A 615 0.70 -17.23 17.00
N GLY A 616 1.26 -16.10 17.44
CA GLY A 616 0.97 -14.77 16.91
C GLY A 616 -0.28 -14.11 17.50
N ILE A 617 -1.05 -14.84 18.30
CA ILE A 617 -2.15 -14.27 19.07
C ILE A 617 -1.59 -13.75 20.39
N ILE A 618 -1.82 -12.48 20.67
CA ILE A 618 -1.25 -11.79 21.84
C ILE A 618 -2.36 -11.39 22.81
N LYS A 619 -2.02 -11.33 24.10
CA LYS A 619 -2.92 -10.87 25.17
C LYS A 619 -2.53 -9.50 25.68
N ASN A 620 -1.27 -9.11 25.51
CA ASN A 620 -0.74 -7.82 25.91
C ASN A 620 0.29 -7.32 24.89
N ILE A 621 0.28 -6.01 24.64
CA ILE A 621 1.18 -5.38 23.67
C ILE A 621 2.67 -5.53 24.02
N SER A 622 3.02 -5.77 25.29
CA SER A 622 4.40 -6.02 25.73
C SER A 622 5.00 -7.29 25.13
N GLU A 623 4.16 -8.25 24.68
CA GLU A 623 4.61 -9.47 24.00
C GLU A 623 5.23 -9.18 22.62
N VAL A 624 4.96 -7.99 22.07
CA VAL A 624 5.45 -7.53 20.76
C VAL A 624 6.17 -6.18 20.83
N GLY A 625 6.55 -5.74 22.04
CA GLY A 625 7.35 -4.53 22.28
C GLY A 625 6.56 -3.27 22.65
N GLY A 626 5.23 -3.27 22.54
CA GLY A 626 4.39 -2.12 22.84
C GLY A 626 4.40 -1.02 21.77
N TYR A 627 3.93 0.19 22.14
CA TYR A 627 3.92 1.34 21.24
C TYR A 627 5.33 1.72 20.79
N PRO A 628 5.57 1.91 19.48
CA PRO A 628 6.81 2.53 19.00
C PRO A 628 6.97 3.95 19.54
N ASN A 629 8.22 4.38 19.69
CA ASN A 629 8.53 5.79 19.93
C ASN A 629 8.51 6.54 18.59
N LEU A 630 7.36 7.11 18.24
CA LEU A 630 7.19 7.93 17.04
C LEU A 630 7.72 9.34 17.31
N SER A 631 8.58 9.85 16.42
CA SER A 631 9.25 11.14 16.58
C SER A 631 9.32 11.94 15.28
N PHE A 632 9.65 13.21 15.40
CA PHE A 632 9.92 14.10 14.28
C PHE A 632 10.92 15.18 14.70
N ASN A 633 11.55 15.82 13.73
CA ASN A 633 12.35 17.02 13.93
C ASN A 633 11.45 18.25 13.74
N PRO A 634 11.24 19.11 14.75
CA PRO A 634 10.44 20.32 14.61
C PRO A 634 10.94 21.28 13.52
N ASP A 635 12.25 21.29 13.25
CA ASP A 635 12.86 22.13 12.22
C ASP A 635 12.57 21.63 10.80
N GLU A 636 12.07 20.40 10.64
CA GLU A 636 11.68 19.78 9.37
C GLU A 636 10.17 19.82 9.12
N VAL A 637 9.39 20.40 10.05
CA VAL A 637 7.96 20.62 9.81
C VAL A 637 7.84 21.72 8.75
N PRO A 638 7.21 21.45 7.59
CA PRO A 638 7.06 22.45 6.56
C PRO A 638 6.28 23.66 7.09
N ILE A 639 6.74 24.85 6.72
CA ILE A 639 6.05 26.11 7.04
C ILE A 639 4.84 26.22 6.12
N ASP A 640 3.72 26.64 6.72
CA ASP A 640 2.43 26.89 6.09
C ASP A 640 1.96 28.22 6.71
N SER A 641 2.25 29.30 5.98
CA SER A 641 2.23 30.67 6.48
C SER A 641 0.83 31.24 6.64
N ASP A 642 -0.14 30.77 5.85
CA ASP A 642 -1.53 31.21 5.89
C ASP A 642 -2.51 30.17 6.46
N GLY A 643 -2.05 28.93 6.67
CA GLY A 643 -2.77 27.89 7.39
C GLY A 643 -3.76 27.12 6.53
N ASP A 644 -3.58 27.11 5.21
CA ASP A 644 -4.49 26.45 4.27
C ASP A 644 -4.17 24.95 4.07
N GLY A 645 -3.17 24.44 4.78
CA GLY A 645 -2.80 23.03 4.78
C GLY A 645 -1.66 22.67 3.84
N MET A 646 -1.30 23.55 2.91
CA MET A 646 -0.22 23.38 1.95
C MET A 646 1.07 24.05 2.47
N PRO A 647 2.26 23.49 2.21
CA PRO A 647 3.52 24.15 2.56
C PRO A 647 3.88 25.28 1.59
N ASP A 648 4.44 26.38 2.12
CA ASP A 648 4.87 27.56 1.35
C ASP A 648 5.75 27.19 0.13
N ASP A 649 6.69 26.25 0.32
CA ASP A 649 7.60 25.83 -0.75
C ASP A 649 6.87 25.09 -1.87
N TRP A 650 5.84 24.30 -1.55
CA TRP A 650 5.03 23.59 -2.54
C TRP A 650 4.14 24.56 -3.31
N GLU A 651 3.53 25.51 -2.62
CA GLU A 651 2.71 26.56 -3.24
C GLU A 651 3.52 27.40 -4.23
N ILE A 652 4.73 27.84 -3.85
CA ILE A 652 5.63 28.60 -4.74
C ILE A 652 6.02 27.77 -5.96
N GLU A 653 6.30 26.47 -5.80
CA GLU A 653 6.64 25.57 -6.91
C GLU A 653 5.47 25.39 -7.89
N ASN A 654 4.23 25.46 -7.41
CA ASN A 654 3.01 25.29 -8.20
C ASN A 654 2.33 26.61 -8.61
N GLY A 655 2.92 27.76 -8.29
CA GLY A 655 2.44 29.08 -8.72
C GLY A 655 1.30 29.66 -7.89
N LEU A 656 1.10 29.17 -6.66
CA LEU A 656 0.12 29.65 -5.67
C LEU A 656 0.74 30.73 -4.75
N ASP A 657 -0.07 31.37 -3.91
CA ASP A 657 0.38 32.45 -2.99
C ASP A 657 0.37 31.97 -1.53
N PRO A 658 1.55 31.74 -0.89
CA PRO A 658 1.70 31.31 0.52
C PRO A 658 1.15 32.24 1.61
N LYS A 659 0.32 33.21 1.23
CA LYS A 659 -0.27 34.24 2.07
C LYS A 659 -1.75 34.41 1.81
N ASP A 660 -2.33 33.70 0.84
CA ASP A 660 -3.75 33.73 0.54
C ASP A 660 -4.43 32.43 0.98
N PRO A 661 -5.00 32.37 2.20
CA PRO A 661 -5.55 31.13 2.76
C PRO A 661 -6.81 30.59 2.05
N LYS A 662 -7.16 31.16 0.89
CA LYS A 662 -8.31 30.80 0.07
C LYS A 662 -7.94 29.97 -1.13
N ASP A 663 -6.72 30.11 -1.66
CA ASP A 663 -6.34 29.42 -2.88
C ASP A 663 -6.19 27.90 -2.64
N GLY A 664 -5.91 27.44 -1.42
CA GLY A 664 -6.05 26.03 -1.05
C GLY A 664 -7.43 25.41 -1.27
N ALA A 665 -8.51 26.20 -1.24
CA ALA A 665 -9.88 25.76 -1.54
C ALA A 665 -10.30 26.01 -3.00
N GLU A 666 -9.45 26.63 -3.81
CA GLU A 666 -9.70 26.82 -5.23
C GLU A 666 -9.36 25.55 -6.03
N ASP A 667 -10.04 25.40 -7.16
CA ASP A 667 -9.82 24.34 -8.16
C ASP A 667 -9.25 25.05 -9.39
N THR A 668 -7.93 25.25 -9.40
CA THR A 668 -7.25 26.15 -10.33
C THR A 668 -7.28 25.66 -11.79
N ASP A 669 -7.32 24.34 -12.01
CA ASP A 669 -7.38 23.72 -13.34
C ASP A 669 -8.79 23.23 -13.74
N GLU A 670 -9.76 23.40 -12.85
CA GLU A 670 -11.18 23.06 -13.00
C GLU A 670 -11.42 21.56 -13.24
N ASP A 671 -10.62 20.70 -12.63
CA ASP A 671 -10.72 19.24 -12.75
C ASP A 671 -11.60 18.59 -11.68
N GLY A 672 -11.90 19.36 -10.62
CA GLY A 672 -12.84 19.07 -9.55
C GLY A 672 -12.20 18.82 -8.19
N TYR A 673 -10.87 18.76 -8.10
CA TYR A 673 -10.14 18.75 -6.83
C TYR A 673 -9.67 20.16 -6.45
N THR A 674 -9.63 20.41 -5.15
CA THR A 674 -9.04 21.65 -4.62
C THR A 674 -7.51 21.58 -4.64
N ASN A 675 -6.81 22.72 -4.64
CA ASN A 675 -5.35 22.76 -4.57
C ASN A 675 -4.81 21.99 -3.34
N LEU A 676 -5.51 22.04 -2.20
CA LEU A 676 -5.20 21.22 -1.04
C LEU A 676 -5.33 19.72 -1.33
N GLU A 677 -6.37 19.28 -2.02
CA GLU A 677 -6.53 17.87 -2.40
C GLU A 677 -5.45 17.43 -3.39
N GLU A 678 -5.05 18.30 -4.32
CA GLU A 678 -3.94 18.06 -5.23
C GLU A 678 -2.62 17.85 -4.45
N PHE A 679 -2.33 18.72 -3.48
CA PHE A 679 -1.20 18.55 -2.57
C PHE A 679 -1.27 17.22 -1.79
N LEU A 680 -2.42 16.90 -1.19
CA LEU A 680 -2.62 15.68 -0.40
C LEU A 680 -2.47 14.39 -1.20
N ASN A 681 -2.64 14.47 -2.52
CA ASN A 681 -2.55 13.34 -3.45
C ASN A 681 -1.35 13.45 -4.41
N GLY A 682 -0.46 14.43 -4.24
CA GLY A 682 0.73 14.56 -5.09
C GLY A 682 0.42 14.67 -6.59
N THR A 683 -0.70 15.29 -6.93
CA THR A 683 -1.12 15.63 -8.30
C THR A 683 -0.82 17.12 -8.57
N ASP A 684 -0.93 17.54 -9.84
CA ASP A 684 -0.49 18.88 -10.28
C ASP A 684 -1.70 19.83 -10.36
N PRO A 685 -1.78 20.88 -9.52
CA PRO A 685 -2.91 21.82 -9.52
C PRO A 685 -3.02 22.69 -10.79
N ASN A 686 -2.11 22.53 -11.74
CA ASN A 686 -2.12 23.19 -13.04
C ASN A 686 -2.40 22.24 -14.22
N GLU A 687 -2.60 20.94 -13.97
CA GLU A 687 -2.86 19.92 -15.00
C GLU A 687 -4.26 19.33 -14.87
N LYS A 688 -5.20 19.89 -15.63
CA LYS A 688 -6.59 19.41 -15.67
C LYS A 688 -6.70 17.92 -16.05
N ILE A 689 -7.12 17.06 -15.12
CA ILE A 689 -7.37 15.63 -15.37
C ILE A 689 -8.87 15.29 -15.35
N ASP A 690 -9.36 14.61 -16.40
CA ASP A 690 -10.74 14.11 -16.39
C ASP A 690 -10.87 12.86 -15.51
N TYR A 691 -11.15 13.05 -14.22
CA TYR A 691 -11.38 11.94 -13.28
C TYR A 691 -12.73 11.22 -13.46
N ARG A 692 -13.60 11.70 -14.35
CA ARG A 692 -14.80 10.95 -14.76
C ARG A 692 -14.43 9.83 -15.71
N ASN A 693 -13.32 9.96 -16.43
CA ASN A 693 -12.64 8.82 -17.01
C ASN A 693 -11.90 8.06 -15.90
N LEU A 694 -12.54 7.03 -15.36
CA LEU A 694 -12.00 6.21 -14.27
C LEU A 694 -10.63 5.57 -14.58
N GLY A 695 -10.17 5.54 -15.84
CA GLY A 695 -8.80 5.17 -16.18
C GLY A 695 -7.74 6.12 -15.60
N ASN A 696 -8.11 7.34 -15.23
CA ASN A 696 -7.26 8.33 -14.59
C ASN A 696 -7.29 8.25 -13.04
N ASN A 697 -8.18 7.45 -12.46
CA ASN A 697 -8.32 7.29 -11.01
C ASN A 697 -7.23 6.39 -10.43
N VAL A 698 -5.99 6.89 -10.40
CA VAL A 698 -4.80 6.14 -10.02
C VAL A 698 -4.23 6.71 -8.72
N ASP A 699 -3.89 5.82 -7.79
CA ASP A 699 -3.16 6.20 -6.59
C ASP A 699 -1.72 6.59 -6.94
N THR A 700 -1.39 7.85 -6.65
CA THR A 700 -0.14 8.53 -6.98
C THR A 700 0.86 8.59 -5.83
N ILE A 701 0.42 8.32 -4.59
CA ILE A 701 1.24 8.53 -3.38
C ILE A 701 1.69 7.24 -2.68
N SER A 702 1.12 6.08 -3.03
CA SER A 702 1.45 4.78 -2.38
C SER A 702 2.18 3.75 -3.24
#